data_AF-A0A0D2EDV1-F1
#
_entry.id   AF-A0A0D2EDV1-F1
#
_cell.length_a   1.000
_cell.length_b   1.000
_cell.length_c   1.000
_cell.angle_alpha   90.00
_cell.angle_beta   90.00
_cell.angle_gamma   90.00
#
_symmetry.space_group_name_H-M   'P 1'
#
loop_
_entity.id
_entity.type
_entity.pdbx_description
1 polymer ?
#
loop_
_entity_poly.entity_id
_entity_poly.type
_entity_poly.pdbx_seq_one_letter_code
_entity_poly.pdbx_strand_id
1 'polypeptide(L)'
;MSSSLGHAERWSLLLVTGASLSVIANTFKGDGAPLVASLAFSTLAFSMTYAFVRWSGPSFVKAGLRGRDMSKLAPKEIPEAMGAVAASVYILALMAFIPFAFYKDIVAATSGGGNRDVVLEVTEVETGRFLHRFPHSKLSSYQSALNTLQATTILGMADDILDLRWRHKFFIPAIASLPLLIVYYVDFGVTSVVVPNFLVPYMPRRARLIDLSFLYYLYMSALSIFAPNSINILAGINGIEVGQSLVIAGLLILNSSLYLVPFPGNPVLSNGYATHPHPATDSHLLTLYVLLPFLAVSIALFIHNKYPARVFVGDTYCYVAGMTFAVVAIMAHFSKTLLLLLIPQIVNFVYSTPQLFKLIPCPRHRLPKFNARTGLLEPSVTPWPREKPPTKLQTTMFLMLEKLRLIQVTIDPKTNRISTTSNLTIINLWLVWRGPMREDQLMRELLESYFTYSDNEESVIDHDVHFRPGIGADGHETFTPRTVIYDLKGGFGTLRKFNALYELQDEAPTGLWEGMTTTHRQPTIQPSEYQRKLDLGLPTSQLHDADVRYWSDFNRVYYNPKSIVQLNEYELNSQIMPFEDWVAGEDLFRNLDRDFDLLDRDIRPFVEECDHMQGFQILTGANDAWGGFAAKYLDALRDEFGKMSIWCWGIEDSTRVVRQKQLQRACNSARSLRAIGQLASVYVRLAAPPSSLPGYVNFPSASDWMTTALLCAGFESVTIPTRLRADARKRGSLSLLEDTLNTSDSQNLFELQAKFNNHAMNGSNGGESNGRIHADENAPHDWHPEPTHFDLEYLPRLQNSIVSDRNHVFAQVECERGRAEHDSFSLSLDPEDRLRRRQNEESVVEIFQTGLRFPLLETFPNSLFETNRDHENGLDISAALSCNSRMKDHVLELRNTTSRLMPLEEREAVYSDLSQLAQHYSFGWDEGSDTGEDD
;
A
#
# COMPACT_ATOMS: atom_id res chain seq x y z
N MET A 1 36.40 -8.39 -29.57
CA MET A 1 35.20 -7.69 -30.06
C MET A 1 35.34 -7.65 -31.57
N SER A 2 34.34 -8.10 -32.34
CA SER A 2 34.35 -7.85 -33.79
C SER A 2 34.03 -6.36 -34.00
N SER A 3 34.85 -5.66 -34.79
CA SER A 3 34.59 -4.27 -35.21
C SER A 3 33.33 -4.17 -36.07
N SER A 4 32.85 -5.28 -36.62
CA SER A 4 31.64 -5.33 -37.44
C SER A 4 30.38 -5.56 -36.58
N LEU A 5 29.35 -4.77 -36.84
CA LEU A 5 27.98 -5.03 -36.37
C LEU A 5 27.44 -6.30 -37.06
N GLY A 6 26.64 -7.09 -36.35
CA GLY A 6 25.90 -8.22 -36.94
C GLY A 6 24.81 -7.75 -37.90
N HIS A 7 24.30 -8.64 -38.76
CA HIS A 7 23.29 -8.28 -39.76
C HIS A 7 22.00 -7.72 -39.11
N ALA A 8 21.49 -8.39 -38.07
CA ALA A 8 20.31 -7.96 -37.32
C ALA A 8 20.54 -6.60 -36.60
N GLU A 9 21.71 -6.41 -35.99
CA GLU A 9 22.09 -5.15 -35.33
C GLU A 9 22.16 -3.99 -36.32
N ARG A 10 22.69 -4.20 -37.52
CA ARG A 10 22.75 -3.15 -38.56
C ARG A 10 21.36 -2.69 -38.97
N TRP A 11 20.46 -3.63 -39.28
CA TRP A 11 19.11 -3.28 -39.72
C TRP A 11 18.28 -2.62 -38.62
N SER A 12 18.38 -3.11 -37.39
CA SER A 12 17.70 -2.48 -36.25
C SER A 12 18.20 -1.06 -35.99
N LEU A 13 19.52 -0.83 -35.99
CA LEU A 13 20.08 0.52 -35.82
C LEU A 13 19.72 1.44 -37.00
N LEU A 14 19.74 0.96 -38.24
CA LEU A 14 19.33 1.74 -39.41
C LEU A 14 17.86 2.13 -39.36
N LEU A 15 16.99 1.21 -38.93
CA LEU A 15 15.56 1.48 -38.75
C LEU A 15 15.33 2.53 -37.67
N VAL A 16 15.97 2.39 -36.51
CA VAL A 16 15.89 3.36 -35.41
C VAL A 16 16.41 4.73 -35.84
N THR A 17 17.55 4.79 -36.53
CA THR A 17 18.12 6.03 -37.07
C THR A 17 17.18 6.67 -38.10
N GLY A 18 16.63 5.89 -39.04
CA GLY A 18 15.70 6.39 -40.06
C GLY A 18 14.39 6.91 -39.48
N ALA A 19 13.83 6.23 -38.48
CA ALA A 19 12.65 6.68 -37.75
C ALA A 19 12.94 7.98 -36.97
N SER A 20 14.07 8.03 -36.26
CA SER A 20 14.48 9.21 -35.48
C SER A 20 14.66 10.45 -36.37
N LEU A 21 15.34 10.30 -37.52
CA LEU A 21 15.54 11.39 -38.48
C LEU A 21 14.22 11.84 -39.10
N SER A 22 13.29 10.92 -39.38
CA SER A 22 11.96 11.25 -39.88
C SER A 22 11.17 12.08 -38.86
N VAL A 23 11.21 11.71 -37.58
CA VAL A 23 10.57 12.48 -36.49
C VAL A 23 11.21 13.86 -36.33
N ILE A 24 12.54 13.94 -36.31
CA ILE A 24 13.28 15.22 -36.23
C ILE A 24 12.87 16.14 -37.40
N ALA A 25 12.86 15.62 -38.63
CA ALA A 25 12.46 16.38 -39.81
C ALA A 25 11.00 16.85 -39.76
N ASN A 26 10.10 16.04 -39.18
CA ASN A 26 8.71 16.42 -38.99
C ASN A 26 8.55 17.51 -37.91
N THR A 27 9.27 17.38 -36.79
CA THR A 27 9.24 18.38 -35.70
C THR A 27 9.75 19.75 -36.13
N PHE A 28 10.58 19.82 -37.18
CA PHE A 28 11.07 21.07 -37.75
C PHE A 28 10.02 21.83 -38.59
N LYS A 29 8.94 21.16 -39.05
CA LYS A 29 7.90 21.75 -39.92
C LYS A 29 6.62 22.16 -39.19
N GLY A 30 6.39 21.68 -37.97
CA GLY A 30 5.19 21.98 -37.17
C GLY A 30 5.46 22.92 -35.99
N ASP A 31 4.50 23.06 -35.07
CA ASP A 31 4.55 23.93 -33.88
C ASP A 31 5.61 23.55 -32.81
N GLY A 32 6.58 22.72 -33.20
CA GLY A 32 7.79 22.40 -32.44
C GLY A 32 7.48 21.84 -31.06
N ALA A 33 7.12 20.55 -30.97
CA ALA A 33 7.05 19.84 -29.70
C ALA A 33 8.48 19.48 -29.26
N PRO A 34 9.17 20.28 -28.41
CA PRO A 34 10.61 20.13 -28.23
C PRO A 34 10.94 18.88 -27.42
N LEU A 35 10.01 18.39 -26.59
CA LEU A 35 10.13 17.10 -25.92
C LEU A 35 10.14 15.92 -26.92
N VAL A 36 9.32 15.98 -27.97
CA VAL A 36 9.29 14.95 -29.03
C VAL A 36 10.59 14.99 -29.83
N ALA A 37 11.08 16.18 -30.17
CA ALA A 37 12.39 16.35 -30.80
C ALA A 37 13.52 15.81 -29.91
N SER A 38 13.51 16.12 -28.60
CA SER A 38 14.48 15.60 -27.62
C SER A 38 14.45 14.08 -27.57
N LEU A 39 13.27 13.45 -27.57
CA LEU A 39 13.12 11.99 -27.60
C LEU A 39 13.74 11.40 -28.88
N ALA A 40 13.48 12.01 -30.04
CA ALA A 40 14.04 11.57 -31.31
C ALA A 40 15.57 11.75 -31.39
N PHE A 41 16.11 12.85 -30.85
CA PHE A 41 17.56 13.02 -30.69
C PHE A 41 18.15 11.99 -29.73
N SER A 42 17.41 11.62 -28.67
CA SER A 42 17.83 10.59 -27.72
C SER A 42 17.92 9.21 -28.39
N THR A 43 16.91 8.80 -29.16
CA THR A 43 16.93 7.52 -29.89
C THR A 43 18.01 7.50 -30.98
N LEU A 44 18.26 8.62 -31.64
CA LEU A 44 19.40 8.77 -32.56
C LEU A 44 20.74 8.64 -31.83
N ALA A 45 20.90 9.31 -30.69
CA ALA A 45 22.09 9.25 -29.86
C ALA A 45 22.36 7.84 -29.31
N PHE A 46 21.32 7.08 -28.95
CA PHE A 46 21.43 5.66 -28.61
C PHE A 46 22.04 4.86 -29.76
N SER A 47 21.47 5.00 -30.97
CA SER A 47 21.92 4.27 -32.16
C SER A 47 23.39 4.60 -32.50
N MET A 48 23.73 5.89 -32.49
CA MET A 48 25.09 6.38 -32.74
C MET A 48 26.07 5.86 -31.69
N THR A 49 25.73 5.94 -30.39
CA THR A 49 26.60 5.46 -29.31
C THR A 49 26.84 3.97 -29.41
N TYR A 50 25.80 3.18 -29.68
CA TYR A 50 25.92 1.73 -29.82
C TYR A 50 26.89 1.34 -30.94
N ALA A 51 26.77 1.98 -32.10
CA ALA A 51 27.66 1.76 -33.23
C ALA A 51 29.09 2.26 -32.96
N PHE A 52 29.23 3.49 -32.48
CA PHE A 52 30.53 4.13 -32.30
C PHE A 52 31.39 3.42 -31.25
N VAL A 53 30.83 3.00 -30.11
CA VAL A 53 31.56 2.23 -29.10
C VAL A 53 32.17 0.95 -29.69
N ARG A 54 31.46 0.29 -30.62
CA ARG A 54 31.96 -0.92 -31.28
C ARG A 54 32.99 -0.65 -32.35
N TRP A 55 32.84 0.44 -33.10
CA TRP A 55 33.77 0.83 -34.16
C TRP A 55 35.07 1.41 -33.61
N SER A 56 35.01 2.19 -32.53
CA SER A 56 36.18 2.83 -31.91
C SER A 56 36.97 1.90 -30.98
N GLY A 57 36.34 0.84 -30.47
CA GLY A 57 36.96 -0.15 -29.57
C GLY A 57 38.40 -0.54 -29.93
N PRO A 58 38.68 -1.04 -31.14
CA PRO A 58 40.02 -1.41 -31.57
C PRO A 58 41.02 -0.24 -31.59
N SER A 59 40.57 0.96 -31.93
CA SER A 59 41.42 2.16 -31.98
C SER A 59 41.88 2.59 -30.58
N PHE A 60 41.00 2.50 -29.58
CA PHE A 60 41.36 2.81 -28.19
C PHE A 60 42.38 1.81 -27.63
N VAL A 61 42.20 0.52 -27.94
CA VAL A 61 43.19 -0.51 -27.58
C VAL A 61 44.53 -0.25 -28.26
N LYS A 62 44.53 0.17 -29.54
CA LYS A 62 45.75 0.55 -30.27
C LYS A 62 46.43 1.80 -29.67
N ALA A 63 45.65 2.74 -29.15
CA ALA A 63 46.15 3.94 -28.49
C ALA A 63 46.66 3.68 -27.05
N GLY A 64 46.53 2.45 -26.55
CA GLY A 64 46.97 2.07 -25.20
C GLY A 64 45.90 2.23 -24.11
N LEU A 65 44.70 2.70 -24.46
CA LEU A 65 43.56 2.81 -23.55
C LEU A 65 42.86 1.45 -23.43
N ARG A 66 43.41 0.58 -22.58
CA ARG A 66 42.93 -0.79 -22.37
C ARG A 66 43.03 -1.19 -20.89
N GLY A 67 42.00 -1.85 -20.40
CA GLY A 67 41.92 -2.40 -19.04
C GLY A 67 41.85 -3.93 -19.06
N ARG A 68 42.30 -4.56 -17.98
CA ARG A 68 42.16 -6.02 -17.77
C ARG A 68 40.98 -6.30 -16.86
N ASP A 69 40.09 -7.18 -17.30
CA ASP A 69 39.01 -7.67 -16.44
C ASP A 69 39.57 -8.65 -15.40
N MET A 70 39.81 -8.14 -14.19
CA MET A 70 40.40 -8.87 -13.06
C MET A 70 39.44 -9.89 -12.43
N SER A 71 38.15 -9.85 -12.79
CA SER A 71 37.08 -10.67 -12.21
C SER A 71 36.78 -11.94 -13.02
N LYS A 72 37.71 -12.38 -13.88
CA LYS A 72 37.54 -13.54 -14.78
C LYS A 72 38.68 -14.54 -14.67
N LEU A 73 38.37 -15.80 -15.00
CA LEU A 73 39.34 -16.91 -15.12
C LEU A 73 40.44 -16.61 -16.15
N ALA A 74 40.08 -16.01 -17.28
CA ALA A 74 41.01 -15.59 -18.33
C ALA A 74 40.89 -14.07 -18.52
N PRO A 75 41.75 -13.27 -17.86
CA PRO A 75 41.68 -11.81 -17.94
C PRO A 75 42.02 -11.36 -19.37
N LYS A 76 41.01 -10.89 -20.09
CA LYS A 76 41.15 -10.34 -21.43
C LYS A 76 41.32 -8.82 -21.35
N GLU A 77 42.18 -8.28 -22.20
CA GLU A 77 42.27 -6.84 -22.38
C GLU A 77 41.08 -6.34 -23.19
N ILE A 78 40.34 -5.40 -22.60
CA ILE A 78 39.19 -4.76 -23.21
C ILE A 78 39.42 -3.24 -23.33
N PRO A 79 38.79 -2.58 -24.31
CA PRO A 79 38.93 -1.13 -24.46
C PRO A 79 38.44 -0.39 -23.21
N GLU A 80 39.22 0.60 -22.78
CA GLU A 80 38.92 1.46 -21.63
C GLU A 80 38.54 2.87 -22.10
N ALA A 81 37.99 3.70 -21.20
CA ALA A 81 37.54 5.06 -21.48
C ALA A 81 36.47 5.17 -22.59
N MET A 82 35.63 4.14 -22.79
CA MET A 82 34.53 4.19 -23.77
C MET A 82 33.40 5.15 -23.38
N GLY A 83 33.38 5.58 -22.12
CA GLY A 83 32.58 6.70 -21.65
C GLY A 83 32.82 7.99 -22.42
N ALA A 84 34.05 8.21 -22.90
CA ALA A 84 34.40 9.37 -23.72
C ALA A 84 33.62 9.43 -25.04
N VAL A 85 33.38 8.27 -25.66
CA VAL A 85 32.59 8.16 -26.90
C VAL A 85 31.11 8.47 -26.62
N ALA A 86 30.55 7.88 -25.57
CA ALA A 86 29.16 8.12 -25.16
C ALA A 86 28.94 9.60 -24.77
N ALA A 87 29.85 10.18 -23.99
CA ALA A 87 29.81 11.59 -23.61
C ALA A 87 29.91 12.52 -24.83
N SER A 88 30.76 12.20 -25.81
CA SER A 88 30.86 12.99 -27.04
C SER A 88 29.55 13.00 -27.84
N VAL A 89 28.92 11.83 -28.01
CA VAL A 89 27.62 11.71 -28.68
C VAL A 89 26.53 12.46 -27.90
N TYR A 90 26.56 12.37 -26.57
CA TYR A 90 25.65 13.09 -25.69
C TYR A 90 25.74 14.61 -25.86
N ILE A 91 26.95 15.17 -25.79
CA ILE A 91 27.18 16.60 -25.97
C ILE A 91 26.75 17.06 -27.37
N LEU A 92 27.05 16.28 -28.41
CA LEU A 92 26.62 16.60 -29.79
C LEU A 92 25.09 16.59 -29.92
N ALA A 93 24.40 15.65 -29.28
CA ALA A 93 22.95 15.60 -29.26
C ALA A 93 22.36 16.85 -28.57
N LEU A 94 22.91 17.25 -27.41
CA LEU A 94 22.49 18.47 -26.72
C LEU A 94 22.74 19.74 -27.54
N MET A 95 23.87 19.83 -28.26
CA MET A 95 24.16 20.94 -29.18
C MET A 95 23.17 20.99 -30.35
N ALA A 96 22.93 19.84 -31.00
CA ALA A 96 22.04 19.75 -32.15
C ALA A 96 20.56 20.02 -31.78
N PHE A 97 20.20 19.82 -30.52
CA PHE A 97 18.86 20.07 -30.00
C PHE A 97 18.56 21.56 -29.75
N ILE A 98 19.58 22.43 -29.61
CA ILE A 98 19.40 23.88 -29.31
C ILE A 98 18.37 24.57 -30.22
N PRO A 99 18.44 24.44 -31.57
CA PRO A 99 17.51 25.12 -32.46
C PRO A 99 16.06 24.64 -32.30
N PHE A 100 15.84 23.41 -31.83
CA PHE A 100 14.51 22.83 -31.63
C PHE A 100 13.92 23.23 -30.28
N ALA A 101 14.75 23.31 -29.24
CA ALA A 101 14.36 23.74 -27.90
C ALA A 101 13.90 25.20 -27.86
N PHE A 102 14.59 26.06 -28.62
CA PHE A 102 14.43 27.52 -28.53
C PHE A 102 13.98 28.16 -29.85
N TYR A 103 13.39 27.39 -30.78
CA TYR A 103 12.96 27.91 -32.09
C TYR A 103 12.06 29.14 -31.97
N LYS A 104 10.99 29.03 -31.17
CA LYS A 104 10.00 30.12 -30.96
C LYS A 104 10.66 31.36 -30.35
N ASP A 105 11.55 31.15 -29.39
CA ASP A 105 12.31 32.18 -28.69
C ASP A 105 13.29 32.93 -29.61
N ILE A 106 13.97 32.19 -30.50
CA ILE A 106 14.91 32.75 -31.48
C ILE A 106 14.15 33.51 -32.58
N VAL A 107 13.11 32.90 -33.15
CA VAL A 107 12.32 33.50 -34.24
C VAL A 107 11.56 34.73 -33.78
N ALA A 108 10.95 34.71 -32.60
CA ALA A 108 10.28 35.88 -32.02
C ALA A 108 11.24 37.06 -31.84
N ALA A 109 12.50 36.80 -31.47
CA ALA A 109 13.48 37.86 -31.26
C ALA A 109 14.18 38.36 -32.53
N THR A 110 14.24 37.55 -33.60
CA THR A 110 14.79 37.97 -34.90
C THR A 110 13.76 38.52 -35.88
N SER A 111 12.45 38.34 -35.62
CA SER A 111 11.35 38.81 -36.48
C SER A 111 10.99 40.30 -36.28
N GLY A 112 11.99 41.13 -36.01
CA GLY A 112 11.94 42.59 -36.23
C GLY A 112 12.07 43.01 -37.70
N GLY A 113 11.77 42.10 -38.64
CA GLY A 113 11.98 42.28 -40.08
C GLY A 113 11.00 41.49 -40.93
N GLY A 114 9.73 41.89 -40.90
CA GLY A 114 8.75 41.74 -42.00
C GLY A 114 8.47 40.34 -42.55
N ASN A 115 7.63 39.55 -41.88
CA ASN A 115 6.42 38.97 -42.50
C ASN A 115 5.47 38.38 -41.44
N ARG A 116 4.17 38.50 -41.70
CA ARG A 116 3.04 38.40 -40.76
C ARG A 116 2.55 36.96 -40.53
N ASP A 117 1.96 36.74 -39.34
CA ASP A 117 0.89 35.75 -39.01
C ASP A 117 1.13 34.88 -37.78
N VAL A 118 1.58 35.47 -36.66
CA VAL A 118 1.29 34.92 -35.32
C VAL A 118 0.84 36.07 -34.43
N VAL A 119 -0.48 36.25 -34.30
CA VAL A 119 -1.06 37.12 -33.27
C VAL A 119 -1.10 36.29 -31.98
N LEU A 120 -0.17 36.55 -31.07
CA LEU A 120 -0.30 36.13 -29.68
C LEU A 120 -1.06 37.23 -28.94
N GLU A 121 -2.26 36.91 -28.46
CA GLU A 121 -3.02 37.78 -27.55
C GLU A 121 -2.22 37.99 -26.27
N VAL A 122 -1.73 39.22 -26.08
CA VAL A 122 -1.13 39.67 -24.83
C VAL A 122 -2.28 40.06 -23.91
N THR A 123 -2.51 39.29 -22.85
CA THR A 123 -3.28 39.77 -21.70
C THR A 123 -2.34 40.55 -20.78
N GLU A 124 -2.71 41.81 -20.55
CA GLU A 124 -1.96 42.88 -19.88
C GLU A 124 -1.63 42.59 -18.41
N VAL A 125 -0.44 43.03 -17.96
CA VAL A 125 -0.27 43.79 -16.71
C VAL A 125 0.83 44.85 -16.93
N GLU A 126 0.59 46.04 -16.37
CA GLU A 126 1.10 47.35 -16.76
C GLU A 126 2.56 47.73 -16.37
N THR A 127 3.04 48.72 -17.13
CA THR A 127 4.05 49.77 -16.87
C THR A 127 5.55 49.50 -17.16
N GLY A 128 6.07 50.28 -18.11
CA GLY A 128 7.49 50.68 -18.17
C GLY A 128 8.27 50.24 -19.41
N ARG A 129 8.22 51.07 -20.46
CA ARG A 129 9.20 51.23 -21.56
C ARG A 129 10.45 50.33 -21.52
N PHE A 130 10.43 49.15 -22.14
CA PHE A 130 11.66 48.40 -22.48
C PHE A 130 11.55 47.68 -23.82
N LEU A 131 12.63 47.77 -24.60
CA LEU A 131 12.88 47.03 -25.83
C LEU A 131 12.60 45.53 -25.65
N HIS A 132 12.07 44.93 -26.72
CA HIS A 132 11.92 43.50 -26.96
C HIS A 132 13.11 42.70 -26.37
N ARG A 133 12.97 42.16 -25.16
CA ARG A 133 14.04 41.41 -24.49
C ARG A 133 13.98 39.97 -24.98
N PHE A 134 14.97 39.58 -25.79
CA PHE A 134 15.23 38.18 -26.14
C PHE A 134 15.21 37.34 -24.84
N PRO A 135 14.61 36.14 -24.83
CA PRO A 135 14.51 35.28 -23.63
C PRO A 135 15.89 34.67 -23.30
N HIS A 136 16.82 35.51 -22.85
CA HIS A 136 18.21 35.15 -22.59
C HIS A 136 18.36 34.20 -21.40
N SER A 137 17.47 34.24 -20.40
CA SER A 137 17.61 33.46 -19.16
C SER A 137 17.48 31.95 -19.38
N LYS A 138 16.51 31.49 -20.18
CA LYS A 138 16.33 30.05 -20.46
C LYS A 138 17.45 29.48 -21.33
N LEU A 139 17.86 30.21 -22.36
CA LEU A 139 18.98 29.83 -23.22
C LEU A 139 20.32 29.87 -22.44
N SER A 140 20.53 30.89 -21.60
CA SER A 140 21.69 31.02 -20.70
C SER A 140 21.80 29.83 -19.76
N SER A 141 20.68 29.45 -19.13
CA SER A 141 20.60 28.29 -18.25
C SER A 141 20.99 26.99 -18.97
N TYR A 142 20.41 26.70 -20.14
CA TYR A 142 20.80 25.52 -20.94
C TYR A 142 22.25 25.56 -21.40
N GLN A 143 22.75 26.71 -21.84
CA GLN A 143 24.12 26.85 -22.30
C GLN A 143 25.13 26.71 -21.15
N SER A 144 24.79 27.16 -19.93
CA SER A 144 25.60 26.97 -18.74
C SER A 144 25.75 25.49 -18.37
N ALA A 145 24.66 24.72 -18.51
CA ALA A 145 24.62 23.28 -18.35
C ALA A 145 25.56 22.61 -19.36
N LEU A 146 25.38 22.95 -20.65
CA LEU A 146 26.16 22.40 -21.74
C LEU A 146 27.66 22.71 -21.60
N ASN A 147 28.03 23.95 -21.27
CA ASN A 147 29.42 24.35 -21.04
C ASN A 147 30.04 23.61 -19.85
N THR A 148 29.29 23.42 -18.77
CA THR A 148 29.71 22.66 -17.58
C THR A 148 29.97 21.19 -17.94
N LEU A 149 29.08 20.57 -18.72
CA LEU A 149 29.21 19.19 -19.17
C LEU A 149 30.36 19.01 -20.17
N GLN A 150 30.58 19.96 -21.08
CA GLN A 150 31.73 19.98 -21.98
C GLN A 150 33.05 20.06 -21.20
N ALA A 151 33.16 21.01 -20.27
CA ALA A 151 34.34 21.17 -19.44
C ALA A 151 34.63 19.88 -18.65
N THR A 152 33.59 19.28 -18.07
CA THR A 152 33.70 18.00 -17.36
C THR A 152 34.13 16.85 -18.27
N THR A 153 33.57 16.77 -19.48
CA THR A 153 33.94 15.74 -20.46
C THR A 153 35.42 15.85 -20.85
N ILE A 154 35.90 17.07 -21.14
CA ILE A 154 37.31 17.31 -21.50
C ILE A 154 38.23 16.93 -20.33
N LEU A 155 37.87 17.34 -19.12
CA LEU A 155 38.68 17.06 -17.93
C LEU A 155 38.66 15.58 -17.53
N GLY A 156 37.54 14.89 -17.74
CA GLY A 156 37.43 13.44 -17.55
C GLY A 156 38.27 12.66 -18.55
N MET A 157 38.22 13.04 -19.84
CA MET A 157 39.11 12.45 -20.85
C MET A 157 40.58 12.71 -20.52
N ALA A 158 40.91 13.90 -20.03
CA ALA A 158 42.26 14.22 -19.58
C ALA A 158 42.68 13.36 -18.38
N ASP A 159 41.78 13.06 -17.44
CA ASP A 159 42.05 12.17 -16.30
C ASP A 159 42.31 10.72 -16.76
N ASP A 160 41.48 10.19 -17.66
CA ASP A 160 41.65 8.85 -18.24
C ASP A 160 42.97 8.72 -19.04
N ILE A 161 43.41 9.79 -19.71
CA ILE A 161 44.65 9.78 -20.53
C ILE A 161 45.90 10.02 -19.68
N LEU A 162 45.83 10.93 -18.71
CA LEU A 162 46.99 11.43 -17.95
C LEU A 162 47.17 10.78 -16.57
N ASP A 163 46.18 10.00 -16.09
CA ASP A 163 46.13 9.41 -14.74
C ASP A 163 46.47 10.46 -13.65
N LEU A 164 45.62 11.48 -13.52
CA LEU A 164 45.91 12.63 -12.67
C LEU A 164 45.91 12.24 -11.18
N ARG A 165 46.77 12.88 -10.39
CA ARG A 165 46.84 12.63 -8.94
C ARG A 165 45.51 13.01 -8.25
N TRP A 166 45.11 12.23 -7.23
CA TRP A 166 43.87 12.40 -6.46
C TRP A 166 43.56 13.84 -6.01
N ARG A 167 44.58 14.64 -5.66
CA ARG A 167 44.43 16.05 -5.28
C ARG A 167 43.79 16.92 -6.37
N HIS A 168 44.05 16.59 -7.64
CA HIS A 168 43.46 17.29 -8.78
C HIS A 168 42.04 16.77 -9.04
N LYS A 169 41.80 15.46 -8.90
CA LYS A 169 40.47 14.84 -9.02
C LYS A 169 39.42 15.46 -8.09
N PHE A 170 39.85 15.94 -6.92
CA PHE A 170 38.96 16.65 -5.99
C PHE A 170 38.50 18.03 -6.50
N PHE A 171 39.39 18.84 -7.08
CA PHE A 171 39.07 20.21 -7.49
C PHE A 171 38.59 20.35 -8.94
N ILE A 172 38.90 19.37 -9.80
CA ILE A 172 38.52 19.37 -11.22
C ILE A 172 37.01 19.60 -11.43
N PRO A 173 36.10 18.89 -10.74
CA PRO A 173 34.66 19.11 -10.91
C PRO A 173 34.19 20.49 -10.44
N ALA A 174 34.84 21.06 -9.41
CA ALA A 174 34.51 22.39 -8.88
C ALA A 174 34.80 23.50 -9.88
N ILE A 175 35.92 23.38 -10.62
CA ILE A 175 36.28 24.32 -11.68
C ILE A 175 35.34 24.14 -12.88
N ALA A 176 35.01 22.88 -13.21
CA ALA A 176 34.13 22.58 -14.33
C ALA A 176 32.70 23.13 -14.13
N SER A 177 32.21 23.24 -12.88
CA SER A 177 30.87 23.76 -12.57
C SER A 177 30.76 25.29 -12.48
N LEU A 178 31.87 26.03 -12.65
CA LEU A 178 31.83 27.50 -12.61
C LEU A 178 30.80 28.15 -13.55
N PRO A 179 30.61 27.71 -14.82
CA PRO A 179 29.59 28.29 -15.69
C PRO A 179 28.18 28.18 -15.11
N LEU A 180 27.85 27.03 -14.52
CA LEU A 180 26.56 26.80 -13.84
C LEU A 180 26.39 27.72 -12.63
N LEU A 181 27.41 27.86 -11.77
CA LEU A 181 27.33 28.72 -10.58
C LEU A 181 27.17 30.21 -10.94
N ILE A 182 27.87 30.66 -11.98
CA ILE A 182 27.78 32.05 -12.47
C ILE A 182 26.37 32.33 -12.99
N VAL A 183 25.82 31.45 -13.82
CA VAL A 183 24.47 31.62 -14.35
C VAL A 183 23.42 31.51 -13.24
N TYR A 184 23.61 30.63 -12.26
CA TYR A 184 22.74 30.57 -11.08
C TYR A 184 22.73 31.89 -10.29
N TYR A 185 23.89 32.54 -10.13
CA TYR A 185 24.01 33.84 -9.49
C TYR A 185 23.31 34.97 -10.27
N VAL A 186 23.39 34.94 -11.60
CA VAL A 186 22.80 35.99 -12.45
C VAL A 186 21.30 35.81 -12.64
N ASP A 187 20.83 34.59 -12.90
CA ASP A 187 19.45 34.33 -13.33
C ASP A 187 18.49 34.02 -12.17
N PHE A 188 18.96 33.38 -11.08
CA PHE A 188 18.09 32.96 -9.97
C PHE A 188 18.39 33.69 -8.65
N GLY A 189 19.64 33.67 -8.19
CA GLY A 189 20.08 34.38 -6.98
C GLY A 189 19.43 33.92 -5.66
N VAL A 190 18.66 32.83 -5.66
CA VAL A 190 17.98 32.32 -4.45
C VAL A 190 18.92 31.47 -3.61
N THR A 191 19.26 31.95 -2.41
CA THR A 191 20.17 31.28 -1.45
C THR A 191 19.46 30.76 -0.20
N SER A 192 18.13 30.90 -0.15
CA SER A 192 17.28 30.45 0.97
C SER A 192 16.92 28.97 0.85
N VAL A 193 17.14 28.21 1.92
CA VAL A 193 16.82 26.77 1.99
C VAL A 193 15.73 26.52 3.03
N VAL A 194 14.72 25.72 2.64
CA VAL A 194 13.68 25.23 3.55
C VAL A 194 14.27 24.20 4.52
N VAL A 195 14.06 24.37 5.82
CA VAL A 195 14.52 23.43 6.86
C VAL A 195 13.54 22.25 6.96
N PRO A 196 14.00 20.99 6.99
CA PRO A 196 13.14 19.83 7.24
C PRO A 196 12.36 19.97 8.56
N ASN A 197 11.09 19.56 8.57
CA ASN A 197 10.16 19.78 9.69
C ASN A 197 10.69 19.29 11.04
N PHE A 198 11.42 18.16 11.08
CA PHE A 198 11.99 17.61 12.30
C PHE A 198 13.14 18.45 12.90
N LEU A 199 13.78 19.32 12.10
CA LEU A 199 14.85 20.23 12.56
C LEU A 199 14.32 21.60 12.98
N VAL A 200 13.09 21.96 12.59
CA VAL A 200 12.47 23.25 12.92
C VAL A 200 12.40 23.53 14.43
N PRO A 201 12.11 22.55 15.32
CA PRO A 201 12.12 22.78 16.77
C PRO A 201 13.48 23.18 17.34
N TYR A 202 14.57 22.76 16.70
CA TYR A 202 15.95 23.02 17.12
C TYR A 202 16.54 24.29 16.50
N MET A 203 15.83 24.93 15.56
CA MET A 203 16.32 26.13 14.88
C MET A 203 16.08 27.40 15.71
N PRO A 204 17.00 28.38 15.65
CA PRO A 204 16.80 29.69 16.26
C PRO A 204 15.48 30.30 15.78
N ARG A 205 14.61 30.71 16.72
CA ARG A 205 13.28 31.30 16.45
C ARG A 205 12.34 30.40 15.63
N ARG A 206 12.57 29.08 15.58
CA ARG A 206 11.78 28.12 14.78
C ARG A 206 11.67 28.53 13.30
N ALA A 207 12.75 29.10 12.75
CA ALA A 207 12.80 29.56 11.38
C ALA A 207 12.62 28.38 10.39
N ARG A 208 11.67 28.52 9.46
CA ARG A 208 11.40 27.53 8.39
C ARG A 208 12.29 27.72 7.15
N LEU A 209 12.88 28.90 7.01
CA LEU A 209 13.76 29.30 5.92
C LEU A 209 15.07 29.82 6.52
N ILE A 210 16.20 29.35 5.99
CA ILE A 210 17.53 29.85 6.33
C ILE A 210 18.17 30.38 5.06
N ASP A 211 18.56 31.66 5.07
CA ASP A 211 19.41 32.22 4.03
C ASP A 211 20.86 31.82 4.29
N LEU A 212 21.42 31.01 3.40
CA LEU A 212 22.80 30.54 3.47
C LEU A 212 23.77 31.49 2.76
N SER A 213 23.26 32.44 1.96
CA SER A 213 24.06 33.37 1.15
C SER A 213 25.21 32.64 0.43
N PHE A 214 26.46 33.07 0.61
CA PHE A 214 27.66 32.44 0.02
C PHE A 214 27.80 30.94 0.33
N LEU A 215 27.34 30.47 1.49
CA LEU A 215 27.42 29.04 1.85
C LEU A 215 26.57 28.16 0.92
N TYR A 216 25.53 28.71 0.29
CA TYR A 216 24.75 28.00 -0.70
C TYR A 216 25.55 27.70 -1.98
N TYR A 217 26.40 28.63 -2.43
CA TYR A 217 27.31 28.41 -3.56
C TYR A 217 28.40 27.39 -3.23
N LEU A 218 28.90 27.41 -1.99
CA LEU A 218 29.82 26.36 -1.52
C LEU A 218 29.14 24.99 -1.51
N TYR A 219 27.86 24.91 -1.10
CA TYR A 219 27.06 23.69 -1.18
C TYR A 219 26.89 23.19 -2.61
N MET A 220 26.51 24.05 -3.57
CA MET A 220 26.37 23.67 -4.98
C MET A 220 27.71 23.18 -5.56
N SER A 221 28.81 23.85 -5.23
CA SER A 221 30.15 23.41 -5.60
C SER A 221 30.50 22.04 -4.99
N ALA A 222 30.19 21.84 -3.71
CA ALA A 222 30.40 20.56 -3.03
C ALA A 222 29.55 19.43 -3.66
N LEU A 223 28.31 19.72 -4.07
CA LEU A 223 27.46 18.77 -4.79
C LEU A 223 28.07 18.39 -6.15
N SER A 224 28.58 19.38 -6.90
CA SER A 224 29.31 19.16 -8.16
C SER A 224 30.63 18.40 -7.99
N ILE A 225 31.28 18.46 -6.82
CA ILE A 225 32.43 17.62 -6.49
C ILE A 225 31.99 16.21 -6.11
N PHE A 226 30.96 16.12 -5.27
CA PHE A 226 30.52 14.87 -4.67
C PHE A 226 29.95 13.91 -5.71
N ALA A 227 28.98 14.32 -6.52
CA ALA A 227 28.27 13.41 -7.42
C ALA A 227 29.19 12.70 -8.45
N PRO A 228 30.11 13.39 -9.16
CA PRO A 228 31.13 12.76 -10.00
C PRO A 228 31.99 11.72 -9.28
N ASN A 229 32.51 12.09 -8.12
CA ASN A 229 33.44 11.26 -7.37
C ASN A 229 32.74 10.09 -6.67
N SER A 230 31.49 10.28 -6.22
CA SER A 230 30.72 9.27 -5.49
C SER A 230 30.34 8.08 -6.37
N ILE A 231 30.03 8.35 -7.65
CA ILE A 231 29.84 7.30 -8.67
C ILE A 231 31.18 6.61 -8.96
N ASN A 232 32.26 7.38 -9.13
CA ASN A 232 33.58 6.82 -9.44
C ASN A 232 34.13 5.89 -8.33
N ILE A 233 33.89 6.19 -7.06
CA ILE A 233 34.32 5.31 -5.96
C ILE A 233 33.42 4.09 -5.74
N LEU A 234 32.20 4.08 -6.31
CA LEU A 234 31.27 2.94 -6.29
C LEU A 234 31.36 2.21 -7.64
N ALA A 235 32.55 1.66 -7.92
CA ALA A 235 32.94 1.11 -9.22
C ALA A 235 33.73 -0.20 -9.05
N GLY A 236 33.99 -0.89 -10.17
CA GLY A 236 34.86 -2.07 -10.21
C GLY A 236 34.15 -3.41 -10.36
N ILE A 237 32.85 -3.40 -10.68
CA ILE A 237 32.07 -4.57 -11.09
C ILE A 237 31.47 -4.28 -12.45
N ASN A 238 31.47 -5.26 -13.35
CA ASN A 238 30.96 -5.10 -14.71
C ASN A 238 29.51 -4.57 -14.74
N GLY A 239 29.33 -3.33 -15.18
CA GLY A 239 28.04 -2.68 -15.35
C GLY A 239 27.58 -1.78 -14.20
N ILE A 240 28.30 -1.69 -13.07
CA ILE A 240 27.81 -0.99 -11.88
C ILE A 240 27.81 0.53 -12.05
N GLU A 241 28.80 1.11 -12.74
CA GLU A 241 28.96 2.55 -12.92
C GLU A 241 27.83 3.11 -13.80
N VAL A 242 27.55 2.42 -14.91
CA VAL A 242 26.46 2.79 -15.82
C VAL A 242 25.10 2.37 -15.24
N GLY A 243 25.01 1.20 -14.62
CA GLY A 243 23.77 0.69 -14.03
C GLY A 243 23.19 1.60 -12.96
N GLN A 244 24.01 2.04 -12.00
CA GLN A 244 23.54 2.98 -10.96
C GLN A 244 23.13 4.33 -11.56
N SER A 245 23.86 4.79 -12.59
CA SER A 245 23.55 6.03 -13.29
C SER A 245 22.24 5.94 -14.07
N LEU A 246 21.91 4.78 -14.64
CA LEU A 246 20.64 4.53 -15.31
C LEU A 246 19.46 4.56 -14.32
N VAL A 247 19.61 3.95 -13.15
CA VAL A 247 18.59 3.97 -12.09
C VAL A 247 18.33 5.41 -11.64
N ILE A 248 19.38 6.16 -11.31
CA ILE A 248 19.26 7.57 -10.89
C ILE A 248 18.63 8.42 -12.00
N ALA A 249 19.09 8.28 -13.25
CA ALA A 249 18.53 9.02 -14.38
C ALA A 249 17.05 8.71 -14.61
N GLY A 250 16.66 7.43 -14.52
CA GLY A 250 15.27 7.00 -14.64
C GLY A 250 14.37 7.59 -13.56
N LEU A 251 14.81 7.57 -12.30
CA LEU A 251 14.09 8.16 -11.17
C LEU A 251 13.98 9.70 -11.28
N LEU A 252 15.04 10.37 -11.78
CA LEU A 252 15.00 11.81 -12.04
C LEU A 252 14.09 12.21 -13.21
N ILE A 253 14.04 11.38 -14.27
CA ILE A 253 13.10 11.55 -15.36
C ILE A 253 11.67 11.36 -14.84
N LEU A 254 11.40 10.30 -14.06
CA LEU A 254 10.10 10.08 -13.44
C LEU A 254 9.70 11.28 -12.57
N ASN A 255 10.57 11.70 -11.65
CA ASN A 255 10.35 12.87 -10.81
C ASN A 255 10.03 14.12 -11.65
N SER A 256 10.73 14.35 -12.76
CA SER A 256 10.49 15.52 -13.61
C SER A 256 9.21 15.41 -14.42
N SER A 257 8.85 14.23 -14.91
CA SER A 257 7.60 13.98 -15.66
C SER A 257 6.35 14.24 -14.82
N LEU A 258 6.42 14.03 -13.49
CA LEU A 258 5.31 14.35 -12.58
C LEU A 258 4.93 15.83 -12.60
N TYR A 259 5.85 16.74 -12.93
CA TYR A 259 5.58 18.19 -13.05
C TYR A 259 5.03 18.60 -14.43
N LEU A 260 4.92 17.65 -15.38
CA LEU A 260 4.50 17.91 -16.77
C LEU A 260 3.16 17.25 -17.13
N VAL A 261 2.86 16.06 -16.62
CA VAL A 261 1.70 15.27 -17.06
C VAL A 261 0.63 15.22 -15.97
N PRO A 262 -0.51 15.89 -16.14
CA PRO A 262 -1.65 15.71 -15.24
C PRO A 262 -2.30 14.34 -15.52
N PHE A 263 -2.37 13.50 -14.50
CA PHE A 263 -3.14 12.25 -14.51
C PHE A 263 -3.84 12.08 -13.16
N PRO A 264 -4.98 11.36 -13.09
CA PRO A 264 -5.66 11.11 -11.83
C PRO A 264 -4.71 10.44 -10.82
N GLY A 265 -4.55 11.05 -9.63
CA GLY A 265 -3.60 10.57 -8.62
C GLY A 265 -2.15 11.09 -8.76
N ASN A 266 -1.87 12.05 -9.66
CA ASN A 266 -0.54 12.69 -9.69
C ASN A 266 -0.30 13.47 -8.37
N PRO A 267 0.74 13.12 -7.57
CA PRO A 267 0.99 13.71 -6.26
C PRO A 267 1.51 15.16 -6.32
N VAL A 268 1.94 15.63 -7.49
CA VAL A 268 2.54 16.96 -7.71
C VAL A 268 1.55 17.91 -8.38
N LEU A 269 0.86 17.45 -9.41
CA LEU A 269 -0.13 18.22 -10.15
C LEU A 269 -1.53 17.84 -9.69
N SER A 270 -1.98 18.42 -8.57
CA SER A 270 -3.39 18.34 -8.15
C SER A 270 -4.29 19.11 -9.14
N ASN A 271 -5.62 18.89 -9.09
CA ASN A 271 -6.60 19.42 -10.04
C ASN A 271 -6.54 20.95 -10.28
N GLY A 272 -5.90 21.73 -9.41
CA GLY A 272 -5.68 23.17 -9.58
C GLY A 272 -4.68 23.58 -10.66
N TYR A 273 -3.82 22.67 -11.14
CA TYR A 273 -2.84 22.94 -12.21
C TYR A 273 -3.27 22.45 -13.60
N ALA A 274 -4.52 21.98 -13.75
CA ALA A 274 -5.08 21.62 -15.05
C ALA A 274 -5.28 22.84 -15.97
N THR A 275 -5.47 24.04 -15.38
CA THR A 275 -5.68 25.31 -16.09
C THR A 275 -4.44 26.20 -16.14
N HIS A 276 -3.44 25.98 -15.27
CA HIS A 276 -2.18 26.72 -15.25
C HIS A 276 -0.98 25.79 -14.97
N PRO A 277 0.11 25.84 -15.76
CA PRO A 277 1.29 25.02 -15.51
C PRO A 277 1.94 25.38 -14.17
N HIS A 278 2.40 24.38 -13.44
CA HIS A 278 3.11 24.57 -12.17
C HIS A 278 4.34 25.49 -12.39
N PRO A 279 4.68 26.40 -11.45
CA PRO A 279 5.80 27.34 -11.64
C PRO A 279 7.15 26.68 -11.96
N ALA A 280 7.34 25.43 -11.53
CA ALA A 280 8.55 24.64 -11.78
C ALA A 280 8.52 23.80 -13.09
N THR A 281 7.43 23.79 -13.85
CA THR A 281 7.28 22.96 -15.06
C THR A 281 8.39 23.26 -16.08
N ASP A 282 8.74 24.53 -16.29
CA ASP A 282 9.83 24.93 -17.20
C ASP A 282 11.19 24.35 -16.81
N SER A 283 11.52 24.36 -15.52
CA SER A 283 12.79 23.83 -15.01
C SER A 283 12.87 22.30 -15.10
N HIS A 284 11.75 21.62 -14.86
CA HIS A 284 11.65 20.16 -15.03
C HIS A 284 11.64 19.74 -16.51
N LEU A 285 11.04 20.54 -17.38
CA LEU A 285 11.10 20.34 -18.83
C LEU A 285 12.55 20.47 -19.35
N LEU A 286 13.28 21.49 -18.88
CA LEU A 286 14.70 21.66 -19.19
C LEU A 286 15.56 20.49 -18.68
N THR A 287 15.22 19.95 -17.50
CA THR A 287 15.83 18.76 -16.95
C THR A 287 15.63 17.54 -17.85
N LEU A 288 14.43 17.34 -18.40
CA LEU A 288 14.13 16.24 -19.33
C LEU A 288 14.94 16.35 -20.63
N TYR A 289 15.14 17.56 -21.16
CA TYR A 289 15.98 17.77 -22.34
C TYR A 289 17.44 17.34 -22.13
N VAL A 290 17.94 17.46 -20.91
CA VAL A 290 19.30 17.05 -20.54
C VAL A 290 19.36 15.55 -20.21
N LEU A 291 18.36 15.00 -19.53
CA LEU A 291 18.36 13.60 -19.05
C LEU A 291 17.97 12.57 -20.10
N LEU A 292 17.04 12.87 -21.03
CA LEU A 292 16.61 11.89 -22.04
C LEU A 292 17.77 11.45 -22.95
N PRO A 293 18.60 12.36 -23.51
CA PRO A 293 19.75 11.95 -24.31
C PRO A 293 20.82 11.26 -23.45
N PHE A 294 20.99 11.67 -22.19
CA PHE A 294 21.92 11.03 -21.25
C PHE A 294 21.53 9.58 -20.97
N LEU A 295 20.25 9.33 -20.70
CA LEU A 295 19.69 7.99 -20.49
C LEU A 295 19.95 7.14 -21.73
N ALA A 296 19.64 7.66 -22.91
CA ALA A 296 19.77 6.93 -24.17
C ALA A 296 21.23 6.53 -24.47
N VAL A 297 22.20 7.45 -24.35
CA VAL A 297 23.63 7.09 -24.54
C VAL A 297 24.12 6.12 -23.46
N SER A 298 23.61 6.23 -22.23
CA SER A 298 23.97 5.36 -21.12
C SER A 298 23.42 3.95 -21.31
N ILE A 299 22.20 3.78 -21.83
CA ILE A 299 21.64 2.46 -22.15
C ILE A 299 22.49 1.81 -23.25
N ALA A 300 22.86 2.56 -24.29
CA ALA A 300 23.72 2.05 -25.35
C ALA A 300 25.08 1.58 -24.82
N LEU A 301 25.71 2.37 -23.93
CA LEU A 301 26.97 2.02 -23.28
C LEU A 301 26.81 0.81 -22.34
N PHE A 302 25.71 0.75 -21.58
CA PHE A 302 25.39 -0.34 -20.67
C PHE A 302 25.27 -1.67 -21.39
N ILE A 303 24.67 -1.72 -22.59
CA ILE A 303 24.57 -2.97 -23.35
C ILE A 303 25.94 -3.57 -23.67
N HIS A 304 26.98 -2.73 -23.85
CA HIS A 304 28.35 -3.17 -24.06
C HIS A 304 29.15 -3.38 -22.76
N ASN A 305 28.80 -2.68 -21.67
CA ASN A 305 29.50 -2.72 -20.39
C ASN A 305 28.93 -3.73 -19.39
N LYS A 306 27.66 -4.15 -19.53
CA LYS A 306 27.02 -5.16 -18.67
C LYS A 306 27.77 -6.50 -18.71
N TYR A 307 27.64 -7.27 -17.64
CA TYR A 307 28.28 -8.59 -17.54
C TYR A 307 27.89 -9.53 -18.71
N PRO A 308 28.86 -10.21 -19.36
CA PRO A 308 30.31 -9.97 -19.29
C PRO A 308 30.71 -8.71 -20.09
N ALA A 309 31.46 -7.80 -19.47
CA ALA A 309 31.80 -6.52 -20.08
C ALA A 309 32.65 -6.68 -21.35
N ARG A 310 32.30 -5.92 -22.39
CA ARG A 310 33.08 -5.82 -23.63
C ARG A 310 33.94 -4.56 -23.67
N VAL A 311 33.59 -3.57 -22.86
CA VAL A 311 34.25 -2.26 -22.74
C VAL A 311 34.17 -1.76 -21.30
N PHE A 312 35.16 -0.96 -20.89
CA PHE A 312 35.12 -0.19 -19.65
C PHE A 312 34.83 1.27 -19.94
N VAL A 313 34.09 1.89 -19.03
CA VAL A 313 33.59 3.26 -19.20
C VAL A 313 34.64 4.32 -18.88
N GLY A 314 35.54 4.06 -17.92
CA GLY A 314 36.56 4.99 -17.46
C GLY A 314 36.02 6.09 -16.52
N ASP A 315 36.94 6.92 -16.02
CA ASP A 315 36.64 8.07 -15.15
C ASP A 315 35.79 9.10 -15.90
N THR A 316 35.96 9.20 -17.22
CA THR A 316 35.19 10.14 -18.06
C THR A 316 33.69 9.95 -17.89
N TYR A 317 33.18 8.71 -17.94
CA TYR A 317 31.74 8.48 -17.78
C TYR A 317 31.26 8.86 -16.38
N CYS A 318 31.99 8.45 -15.34
CA CYS A 318 31.61 8.71 -13.96
C CYS A 318 31.52 10.21 -13.68
N TYR A 319 32.47 11.00 -14.20
CA TYR A 319 32.42 12.44 -14.07
C TYR A 319 31.27 13.08 -14.84
N VAL A 320 31.04 12.66 -16.09
CA VAL A 320 29.92 13.18 -16.90
C VAL A 320 28.57 12.82 -16.29
N ALA A 321 28.39 11.58 -15.82
CA ALA A 321 27.16 11.12 -15.18
C ALA A 321 26.86 11.92 -13.90
N GLY A 322 27.83 12.00 -12.98
CA GLY A 322 27.65 12.73 -11.73
C GLY A 322 27.45 14.23 -11.93
N MET A 323 28.14 14.84 -12.91
CA MET A 323 27.95 16.24 -13.23
C MET A 323 26.61 16.49 -13.90
N THR A 324 26.13 15.58 -14.76
CA THR A 324 24.77 15.66 -15.35
C THR A 324 23.73 15.72 -14.24
N PHE A 325 23.81 14.85 -13.24
CA PHE A 325 22.89 14.88 -12.10
C PHE A 325 22.99 16.16 -11.28
N ALA A 326 24.20 16.62 -10.96
CA ALA A 326 24.40 17.86 -10.22
C ALA A 326 23.84 19.08 -10.98
N VAL A 327 24.11 19.17 -12.29
CA VAL A 327 23.64 20.25 -13.17
C VAL A 327 22.12 20.32 -13.18
N VAL A 328 21.43 19.20 -13.47
CA VAL A 328 19.96 19.23 -13.54
C VAL A 328 19.31 19.53 -12.18
N ALA A 329 19.87 18.99 -11.09
CA ALA A 329 19.32 19.21 -9.76
C ALA A 329 19.52 20.64 -9.25
N ILE A 330 20.62 21.30 -9.64
CA ILE A 330 20.86 22.72 -9.35
C ILE A 330 19.93 23.60 -10.18
N MET A 331 19.81 23.33 -11.49
CA MET A 331 18.98 24.13 -12.40
C MET A 331 17.48 24.08 -12.08
N ALA A 332 17.00 22.93 -11.60
CA ALA A 332 15.59 22.75 -11.27
C ALA A 332 15.31 22.71 -9.75
N HIS A 333 16.27 23.17 -8.94
CA HIS A 333 16.12 23.38 -7.50
C HIS A 333 15.68 22.13 -6.69
N PHE A 334 15.95 20.92 -7.19
CA PHE A 334 15.64 19.65 -6.51
C PHE A 334 16.89 18.95 -5.95
N SER A 335 17.95 19.69 -5.65
CA SER A 335 19.21 19.15 -5.09
C SER A 335 19.04 18.24 -3.85
N LYS A 336 18.01 18.48 -3.03
CA LYS A 336 17.62 17.58 -1.92
C LYS A 336 17.12 16.22 -2.40
N THR A 337 16.26 16.21 -3.42
CA THR A 337 15.77 14.98 -4.06
C THR A 337 16.92 14.19 -4.66
N LEU A 338 17.88 14.86 -5.32
CA LEU A 338 19.09 14.18 -5.81
C LEU A 338 19.89 13.51 -4.68
N LEU A 339 20.07 14.20 -3.54
CA LEU A 339 20.80 13.62 -2.41
C LEU A 339 20.10 12.37 -1.84
N LEU A 340 18.77 12.32 -1.87
CA LEU A 340 18.00 11.11 -1.51
C LEU A 340 18.27 9.97 -2.49
N LEU A 341 18.29 10.25 -3.79
CA LEU A 341 18.61 9.23 -4.81
C LEU A 341 20.07 8.76 -4.76
N LEU A 342 20.97 9.57 -4.20
CA LEU A 342 22.38 9.25 -3.99
C LEU A 342 22.67 8.58 -2.64
N ILE A 343 21.67 8.13 -1.87
CA ILE A 343 21.88 7.48 -0.57
C ILE A 343 22.92 6.34 -0.65
N PRO A 344 22.86 5.39 -1.60
CA PRO A 344 23.86 4.33 -1.68
C PRO A 344 25.28 4.87 -1.91
N GLN A 345 25.43 5.91 -2.74
CA GLN A 345 26.71 6.58 -2.98
C GLN A 345 27.21 7.32 -1.73
N ILE A 346 26.31 7.99 -1.00
CA ILE A 346 26.61 8.68 0.26
C ILE A 346 27.08 7.66 1.31
N VAL A 347 26.35 6.56 1.48
CA VAL A 347 26.73 5.50 2.42
C VAL A 347 28.07 4.88 2.02
N ASN A 348 28.32 4.63 0.72
CA ASN A 348 29.61 4.11 0.26
C ASN A 348 30.75 5.10 0.51
N PHE A 349 30.52 6.39 0.30
CA PHE A 349 31.50 7.45 0.57
C PHE A 349 31.82 7.55 2.06
N VAL A 350 30.81 7.62 2.93
CA VAL A 350 30.97 7.69 4.39
C VAL A 350 31.69 6.44 4.90
N TYR A 351 31.30 5.26 4.44
CA TYR A 351 31.94 4.00 4.82
C TYR A 351 33.39 3.91 4.29
N SER A 352 33.66 4.42 3.08
CA SER A 352 35.00 4.48 2.48
C SER A 352 35.92 5.54 3.10
N THR A 353 35.37 6.54 3.79
CA THR A 353 36.07 7.74 4.29
C THR A 353 37.36 7.41 5.06
N PRO A 354 37.37 6.45 6.01
CA PRO A 354 38.60 6.09 6.73
C PRO A 354 39.75 5.64 5.82
N GLN A 355 39.45 4.95 4.71
CA GLN A 355 40.46 4.56 3.71
C GLN A 355 40.83 5.74 2.79
N LEU A 356 39.84 6.52 2.32
CA LEU A 356 40.06 7.65 1.42
C LEU A 356 40.97 8.73 2.03
N PHE A 357 40.77 9.05 3.30
CA PHE A 357 41.61 10.01 4.05
C PHE A 357 42.90 9.38 4.61
N LYS A 358 43.20 8.12 4.26
CA LYS A 358 44.40 7.38 4.68
C LYS A 358 44.55 7.24 6.21
N LEU A 359 43.44 7.28 6.95
CA LEU A 359 43.39 6.91 8.37
C LEU A 359 43.63 5.39 8.54
N ILE A 360 43.18 4.63 7.54
CA ILE A 360 43.44 3.20 7.34
C ILE A 360 44.23 3.04 6.03
N PRO A 361 45.15 2.06 5.92
CA PRO A 361 45.81 1.77 4.65
C PRO A 361 44.78 1.55 3.53
N CYS A 362 44.90 2.31 2.44
CA CYS A 362 44.02 2.19 1.29
C CYS A 362 44.79 1.52 0.14
N PRO A 363 44.41 0.30 -0.29
CA PRO A 363 44.99 -0.30 -1.48
C PRO A 363 44.59 0.49 -2.73
N ARG A 364 45.38 0.38 -3.81
CA ARG A 364 45.08 1.06 -5.09
C ARG A 364 43.74 0.59 -5.67
N HIS A 365 43.44 -0.70 -5.56
CA HIS A 365 42.19 -1.30 -6.02
C HIS A 365 41.43 -1.86 -4.83
N ARG A 366 40.17 -1.46 -4.68
CA ARG A 366 39.25 -1.91 -3.60
C ARG A 366 38.14 -2.83 -4.09
N LEU A 367 38.17 -3.23 -5.37
CA LEU A 367 37.24 -4.19 -5.95
C LEU A 367 37.33 -5.56 -5.25
N PRO A 368 36.24 -6.36 -5.26
CA PRO A 368 36.24 -7.72 -4.74
C PRO A 368 37.30 -8.60 -5.36
N LYS A 369 37.73 -9.64 -4.63
CA LYS A 369 38.72 -10.59 -5.10
C LYS A 369 38.03 -11.76 -5.80
N PHE A 370 38.38 -12.02 -7.05
CA PHE A 370 37.87 -13.19 -7.77
C PHE A 370 38.62 -14.47 -7.36
N ASN A 371 37.86 -15.51 -7.00
CA ASN A 371 38.40 -16.82 -6.70
C ASN A 371 38.22 -17.75 -7.91
N ALA A 372 39.33 -18.06 -8.59
CA ALA A 372 39.31 -18.89 -9.80
C ALA A 372 38.84 -20.33 -9.59
N ARG A 373 38.86 -20.85 -8.35
CA ARG A 373 38.39 -22.22 -8.06
C ARG A 373 36.87 -22.29 -7.95
N THR A 374 36.25 -21.29 -7.34
CA THR A 374 34.79 -21.24 -7.12
C THR A 374 34.07 -20.47 -8.22
N GLY A 375 34.76 -19.59 -8.94
CA GLY A 375 34.16 -18.68 -9.91
C GLY A 375 33.36 -17.54 -9.28
N LEU A 376 33.53 -17.30 -7.96
CA LEU A 376 32.81 -16.29 -7.18
C LEU A 376 33.72 -15.13 -6.76
N LEU A 377 33.11 -13.99 -6.47
CA LEU A 377 33.76 -12.83 -5.85
C LEU A 377 33.70 -12.94 -4.33
N GLU A 378 34.85 -12.75 -3.69
CA GLU A 378 35.03 -12.72 -2.24
C GLU A 378 35.41 -11.29 -1.79
N PRO A 379 35.13 -10.91 -0.53
CA PRO A 379 35.56 -9.63 0.01
C PRO A 379 37.07 -9.44 -0.16
N SER A 380 37.47 -8.32 -0.78
CA SER A 380 38.90 -7.97 -0.82
C SER A 380 39.36 -7.42 0.53
N VAL A 381 40.63 -7.66 0.86
CA VAL A 381 41.18 -7.37 2.19
C VAL A 381 42.35 -6.40 2.13
N THR A 382 42.47 -5.57 3.17
CA THR A 382 43.63 -4.74 3.49
C THR A 382 44.53 -5.51 4.46
N PRO A 383 45.79 -5.83 4.09
CA PRO A 383 46.73 -6.49 4.98
C PRO A 383 47.36 -5.50 5.98
N TRP A 384 47.59 -5.97 7.21
CA TRP A 384 48.28 -5.24 8.27
C TRP A 384 49.66 -5.87 8.52
N PRO A 385 50.75 -5.24 8.06
CA PRO A 385 52.10 -5.76 8.25
C PRO A 385 52.46 -5.82 9.74
N ARG A 386 53.27 -6.81 10.12
CA ARG A 386 53.75 -6.98 11.52
C ARG A 386 54.50 -5.76 12.06
N GLU A 387 55.14 -5.01 11.18
CA GLU A 387 55.90 -3.79 11.48
C GLU A 387 55.00 -2.59 11.83
N LYS A 388 53.75 -2.58 11.35
CA LYS A 388 52.79 -1.49 11.56
C LYS A 388 51.39 -2.04 11.86
N PRO A 389 51.18 -2.62 13.06
CA PRO A 389 49.88 -3.13 13.46
C PRO A 389 48.88 -1.97 13.67
N PRO A 390 47.57 -2.27 13.63
CA PRO A 390 46.55 -1.28 13.98
C PRO A 390 46.75 -0.78 15.42
N THR A 391 46.50 0.52 15.61
CA THR A 391 46.54 1.14 16.94
C THR A 391 45.49 0.52 17.87
N LYS A 392 45.65 0.64 19.20
CA LYS A 392 44.67 0.09 20.16
C LYS A 392 43.24 0.55 19.87
N LEU A 393 43.07 1.84 19.55
CA LEU A 393 41.78 2.43 19.18
C LEU A 393 41.20 1.77 17.90
N GLN A 394 42.02 1.61 16.87
CA GLN A 394 41.62 0.96 15.61
C GLN A 394 41.24 -0.51 15.84
N THR A 395 41.99 -1.24 16.67
CA THR A 395 41.70 -2.64 17.01
C THR A 395 40.36 -2.76 17.72
N THR A 396 40.08 -1.91 18.72
CA THR A 396 38.77 -1.89 19.40
C THR A 396 37.64 -1.53 18.42
N MET A 397 37.87 -0.55 17.55
CA MET A 397 36.90 -0.18 16.52
C MET A 397 36.63 -1.31 15.53
N PHE A 398 37.64 -2.01 15.04
CA PHE A 398 37.46 -3.12 14.10
C PHE A 398 36.71 -4.30 14.72
N LEU A 399 37.02 -4.65 15.97
CA LEU A 399 36.27 -5.71 16.67
C LEU A 399 34.83 -5.31 16.96
N MET A 400 34.57 -4.03 17.25
CA MET A 400 33.21 -3.51 17.39
C MET A 400 32.45 -3.58 16.06
N LEU A 401 33.08 -3.14 14.96
CA LEU A 401 32.49 -3.20 13.63
C LEU A 401 32.24 -4.65 13.17
N GLU A 402 33.12 -5.58 13.52
CA GLU A 402 32.95 -7.01 13.24
C GLU A 402 31.76 -7.60 14.01
N LYS A 403 31.59 -7.23 15.28
CA LYS A 403 30.40 -7.60 16.07
C LYS A 403 29.10 -7.09 15.44
N LEU A 404 29.14 -5.90 14.82
CA LEU A 404 28.03 -5.32 14.06
C LEU A 404 27.89 -5.89 12.64
N ARG A 405 28.71 -6.88 12.25
CA ARG A 405 28.80 -7.45 10.89
C ARG A 405 29.08 -6.41 9.80
N LEU A 406 29.78 -5.32 10.13
CA LEU A 406 30.12 -4.25 9.18
C LEU A 406 31.52 -4.40 8.57
N ILE A 407 32.35 -5.30 9.08
CA ILE A 407 33.68 -5.59 8.55
C ILE A 407 34.03 -7.05 8.87
N GLN A 408 34.79 -7.70 7.99
CA GLN A 408 35.38 -9.00 8.29
C GLN A 408 36.82 -8.80 8.77
N VAL A 409 37.14 -9.34 9.95
CA VAL A 409 38.49 -9.28 10.51
C VAL A 409 39.08 -10.69 10.56
N THR A 410 40.36 -10.82 10.24
CA THR A 410 41.08 -12.07 10.41
C THR A 410 42.20 -11.86 11.42
N ILE A 411 42.25 -12.72 12.44
CA ILE A 411 43.25 -12.69 13.49
C ILE A 411 44.27 -13.79 13.20
N ASP A 412 45.56 -13.46 13.23
CA ASP A 412 46.62 -14.47 13.08
C ASP A 412 46.69 -15.34 14.35
N PRO A 413 46.42 -16.66 14.26
CA PRO A 413 46.35 -17.55 15.42
C PRO A 413 47.68 -17.66 16.18
N LYS A 414 48.82 -17.30 15.57
CA LYS A 414 50.14 -17.37 16.22
C LYS A 414 50.49 -16.12 17.04
N THR A 415 49.90 -14.97 16.71
CA THR A 415 50.29 -13.68 17.32
C THR A 415 49.13 -12.97 18.02
N ASN A 416 47.91 -13.50 17.89
CA ASN A 416 46.67 -12.94 18.43
C ASN A 416 46.46 -11.46 18.08
N ARG A 417 46.93 -11.05 16.89
CA ARG A 417 46.81 -9.71 16.34
C ARG A 417 46.06 -9.76 15.00
N ILE A 418 45.36 -8.67 14.69
CA ILE A 418 44.66 -8.50 13.41
C ILE A 418 45.68 -8.56 12.27
N SER A 419 45.47 -9.48 11.34
CA SER A 419 46.32 -9.67 10.15
C SER A 419 45.70 -9.04 8.90
N THR A 420 44.39 -9.16 8.72
CA THR A 420 43.67 -8.60 7.58
C THR A 420 42.29 -8.08 7.99
N THR A 421 41.86 -7.00 7.34
CA THR A 421 40.51 -6.43 7.47
C THR A 421 39.89 -6.28 6.08
N SER A 422 38.59 -6.52 5.91
CA SER A 422 37.93 -6.29 4.62
C SER A 422 38.00 -4.82 4.19
N ASN A 423 38.03 -4.57 2.88
CA ASN A 423 38.03 -3.23 2.32
C ASN A 423 36.70 -2.52 2.58
N LEU A 424 36.76 -1.23 2.90
CA LEU A 424 35.58 -0.45 3.26
C LEU A 424 34.93 0.13 1.99
N THR A 425 34.02 -0.64 1.40
CA THR A 425 33.10 -0.23 0.33
C THR A 425 31.82 -1.05 0.44
N ILE A 426 30.68 -0.50 0.02
CA ILE A 426 29.39 -1.22 0.03
C ILE A 426 29.48 -2.54 -0.73
N ILE A 427 30.27 -2.61 -1.80
CA ILE A 427 30.43 -3.83 -2.59
C ILE A 427 31.00 -4.98 -1.73
N ASN A 428 32.05 -4.72 -0.96
CA ASN A 428 32.62 -5.72 -0.06
C ASN A 428 31.73 -5.96 1.17
N LEU A 429 31.04 -4.93 1.66
CA LEU A 429 30.07 -5.06 2.75
C LEU A 429 28.92 -6.02 2.37
N TRP A 430 28.40 -5.91 1.14
CA TRP A 430 27.37 -6.80 0.63
C TRP A 430 27.85 -8.27 0.60
N LEU A 431 29.09 -8.50 0.19
CA LEU A 431 29.72 -9.83 0.22
C LEU A 431 29.99 -10.32 1.66
N VAL A 432 30.21 -9.43 2.63
CA VAL A 432 30.30 -9.80 4.05
C VAL A 432 28.93 -10.22 4.60
N TRP A 433 27.84 -9.59 4.16
CA TRP A 433 26.49 -9.92 4.59
C TRP A 433 25.90 -11.16 3.91
N ARG A 434 26.06 -11.28 2.60
CA ARG A 434 25.44 -12.32 1.77
C ARG A 434 26.39 -13.50 1.45
N GLY A 435 27.68 -13.35 1.70
CA GLY A 435 28.71 -14.34 1.34
C GLY A 435 29.26 -14.15 -0.08
N PRO A 436 30.12 -15.06 -0.57
CA PRO A 436 30.69 -15.00 -1.92
C PRO A 436 29.65 -15.18 -3.02
N MET A 437 29.69 -14.32 -4.05
CA MET A 437 28.64 -14.26 -5.08
C MET A 437 29.21 -14.15 -6.50
N ARG A 438 28.41 -14.53 -7.50
CA ARG A 438 28.76 -14.28 -8.91
C ARG A 438 28.63 -12.78 -9.21
N GLU A 439 29.50 -12.28 -10.07
CA GLU A 439 29.63 -10.83 -10.35
C GLU A 439 28.33 -10.17 -10.86
N ASP A 440 27.58 -10.84 -11.74
CA ASP A 440 26.29 -10.38 -12.27
C ASP A 440 25.17 -10.39 -11.22
N GLN A 441 25.17 -11.36 -10.31
CA GLN A 441 24.21 -11.41 -9.21
C GLN A 441 24.49 -10.30 -8.19
N LEU A 442 25.76 -10.11 -7.82
CA LEU A 442 26.18 -9.01 -6.94
C LEU A 442 25.81 -7.65 -7.54
N MET A 443 26.03 -7.46 -8.85
CA MET A 443 25.64 -6.24 -9.56
C MET A 443 24.12 -6.02 -9.50
N ARG A 444 23.32 -7.06 -9.75
CA ARG A 444 21.86 -6.96 -9.74
C ARG A 444 21.32 -6.62 -8.35
N GLU A 445 21.75 -7.33 -7.31
CA GLU A 445 21.29 -7.08 -5.93
C GLU A 445 21.67 -5.67 -5.45
N LEU A 446 22.86 -5.19 -5.80
CA LEU A 446 23.25 -3.81 -5.51
C LEU A 446 22.36 -2.80 -6.23
N LEU A 447 21.89 -3.07 -7.45
CA LEU A 447 20.92 -2.20 -8.14
C LEU A 447 19.50 -2.33 -7.57
N GLU A 448 19.05 -3.52 -7.19
CA GLU A 448 17.74 -3.75 -6.55
C GLU A 448 17.66 -3.04 -5.19
N SER A 449 18.78 -2.86 -4.49
CA SER A 449 18.85 -2.08 -3.25
C SER A 449 18.46 -0.60 -3.42
N TYR A 450 18.45 -0.05 -4.65
CA TYR A 450 17.95 1.31 -4.92
C TYR A 450 16.42 1.38 -4.91
N PHE A 451 15.73 0.25 -5.12
CA PHE A 451 14.26 0.18 -5.21
C PHE A 451 13.62 -0.38 -3.94
N THR A 452 14.38 -1.08 -3.11
CA THR A 452 13.87 -1.70 -1.88
C THR A 452 14.03 -0.75 -0.69
N TYR A 453 13.15 0.25 -0.61
CA TYR A 453 12.73 0.81 0.66
C TYR A 453 11.63 -0.09 1.20
N SER A 454 11.85 -0.66 2.38
CA SER A 454 10.98 -1.65 3.01
C SER A 454 9.67 -1.02 3.50
N ASP A 455 8.71 -0.84 2.58
CA ASP A 455 7.29 -0.57 2.87
C ASP A 455 6.38 -1.70 2.35
N ASN A 456 6.93 -2.73 1.68
CA ASN A 456 6.17 -3.83 1.08
C ASN A 456 6.15 -5.11 1.93
N GLU A 457 5.65 -5.04 3.16
CA GLU A 457 4.86 -6.18 3.63
C GLU A 457 3.43 -5.90 3.16
N GLU A 458 3.07 -6.46 1.99
CA GLU A 458 1.68 -6.44 1.55
C GLU A 458 0.83 -7.13 2.61
N SER A 459 -0.19 -6.42 3.11
CA SER A 459 -1.14 -6.98 4.07
C SER A 459 -1.80 -8.22 3.50
N VAL A 460 -1.83 -9.29 4.29
CA VAL A 460 -2.54 -10.55 3.96
C VAL A 460 -4.04 -10.28 3.71
N ILE A 461 -4.58 -9.22 4.31
CA ILE A 461 -5.96 -8.76 4.10
C ILE A 461 -6.03 -7.84 2.88
N ASP A 462 -6.97 -8.14 2.01
CA ASP A 462 -7.39 -7.25 0.93
C ASP A 462 -8.39 -6.20 1.46
N HIS A 463 -7.88 -4.98 1.68
CA HIS A 463 -8.70 -3.90 2.24
C HIS A 463 -9.74 -3.36 1.24
N ASP A 464 -9.54 -3.57 -0.07
CA ASP A 464 -10.43 -3.05 -1.13
C ASP A 464 -11.79 -3.77 -1.18
N VAL A 465 -11.91 -4.92 -0.50
CA VAL A 465 -13.17 -5.68 -0.39
C VAL A 465 -14.23 -4.90 0.38
N HIS A 466 -13.84 -4.20 1.47
CA HIS A 466 -14.77 -3.42 2.29
C HIS A 466 -14.55 -1.92 2.18
N PHE A 467 -13.39 -1.48 1.72
CA PHE A 467 -13.10 -0.07 1.54
C PHE A 467 -13.11 0.27 0.06
N ARG A 468 -13.49 1.51 -0.23
CA ARG A 468 -13.40 2.10 -1.55
C ARG A 468 -12.39 3.24 -1.52
N PRO A 469 -11.50 3.33 -2.51
CA PRO A 469 -10.73 4.54 -2.74
C PRO A 469 -11.68 5.63 -3.24
N GLY A 470 -11.46 6.84 -2.77
CA GLY A 470 -12.18 8.04 -3.18
C GLY A 470 -11.24 9.23 -3.11
N ILE A 471 -11.70 10.38 -3.58
CA ILE A 471 -10.93 11.63 -3.50
C ILE A 471 -11.66 12.55 -2.52
N GLY A 472 -10.96 12.99 -1.47
CA GLY A 472 -11.48 13.98 -0.53
C GLY A 472 -11.56 15.38 -1.15
N ALA A 473 -12.22 16.31 -0.46
CA ALA A 473 -12.33 17.72 -0.87
C ALA A 473 -10.95 18.39 -1.09
N ASP A 474 -9.92 17.92 -0.37
CA ASP A 474 -8.54 18.40 -0.47
C ASP A 474 -7.75 17.79 -1.65
N GLY A 475 -8.37 16.90 -2.44
CA GLY A 475 -7.73 16.22 -3.57
C GLY A 475 -6.83 15.03 -3.20
N HIS A 476 -6.71 14.70 -1.91
CA HIS A 476 -6.02 13.51 -1.44
C HIS A 476 -6.87 12.25 -1.60
N GLU A 477 -6.22 11.11 -1.82
CA GLU A 477 -6.88 9.80 -1.80
C GLU A 477 -7.37 9.49 -0.39
N THR A 478 -8.65 9.15 -0.28
CA THR A 478 -9.34 8.79 0.94
C THR A 478 -9.88 7.39 0.81
N PHE A 479 -9.77 6.59 1.86
CA PHE A 479 -10.41 5.27 1.91
C PHE A 479 -11.62 5.34 2.81
N THR A 480 -12.80 5.07 2.25
CA THR A 480 -14.08 5.06 2.98
C THR A 480 -14.70 3.67 2.91
N PRO A 481 -15.42 3.18 3.93
CA PRO A 481 -16.10 1.89 3.85
C PRO A 481 -17.23 1.88 2.80
N ARG A 482 -17.43 0.73 2.16
CA ARG A 482 -18.57 0.42 1.28
C ARG A 482 -19.75 0.00 2.15
N THR A 483 -20.39 0.98 2.78
CA THR A 483 -21.48 0.75 3.74
C THR A 483 -22.55 1.82 3.62
N VAL A 484 -23.79 1.45 3.97
CA VAL A 484 -24.92 2.34 4.14
C VAL A 484 -25.51 2.06 5.52
N ILE A 485 -25.66 3.12 6.32
CA ILE A 485 -26.11 3.07 7.70
C ILE A 485 -27.39 3.90 7.77
N TYR A 486 -28.47 3.22 8.14
CA TYR A 486 -29.75 3.84 8.48
C TYR A 486 -29.84 3.95 9.99
N ASP A 487 -30.15 5.14 10.49
CA ASP A 487 -30.37 5.35 11.91
C ASP A 487 -31.44 6.43 12.12
N LEU A 488 -32.10 6.36 13.27
CA LEU A 488 -33.13 7.32 13.66
C LEU A 488 -32.52 8.68 13.97
N LYS A 489 -33.38 9.70 14.05
CA LYS A 489 -32.95 11.03 14.46
C LYS A 489 -32.33 10.99 15.85
N GLY A 490 -31.08 11.45 15.93
CA GLY A 490 -30.28 11.44 17.15
C GLY A 490 -29.37 10.20 17.34
N GLY A 491 -29.49 9.17 16.50
CA GLY A 491 -28.67 7.95 16.57
C GLY A 491 -27.20 8.14 16.23
N PHE A 492 -26.90 8.99 15.24
CA PHE A 492 -25.53 9.30 14.81
C PHE A 492 -24.69 10.07 15.85
N GLY A 493 -25.28 10.55 16.96
CA GLY A 493 -24.55 11.25 18.02
C GLY A 493 -23.75 12.44 17.51
N THR A 494 -22.42 12.38 17.62
CA THR A 494 -21.50 13.45 17.20
C THR A 494 -21.08 13.36 15.73
N LEU A 495 -21.42 12.26 15.06
CA LEU A 495 -21.05 12.03 13.66
C LEU A 495 -21.85 12.96 12.75
N ARG A 496 -21.14 13.71 11.90
CA ARG A 496 -21.75 14.57 10.88
C ARG A 496 -21.92 13.79 9.58
N LYS A 497 -22.96 14.12 8.81
CA LYS A 497 -23.14 13.59 7.44
C LYS A 497 -22.01 14.02 6.50
N PHE A 498 -21.52 15.25 6.68
CA PHE A 498 -20.35 15.76 5.98
C PHE A 498 -19.19 15.83 6.97
N ASN A 499 -18.18 15.00 6.73
CA ASN A 499 -16.99 14.87 7.57
C ASN A 499 -15.94 15.90 7.10
N ALA A 500 -14.84 16.05 7.82
CA ALA A 500 -13.71 16.90 7.42
C ALA A 500 -13.19 16.61 5.99
N LEU A 501 -13.35 15.37 5.50
CA LEU A 501 -12.98 14.97 4.13
C LEU A 501 -13.88 15.55 3.03
N TYR A 502 -15.07 16.05 3.35
CA TYR A 502 -16.09 16.49 2.39
C TYR A 502 -16.68 17.86 2.74
N GLU A 503 -16.02 18.63 3.61
CA GLU A 503 -16.50 19.98 3.98
C GLU A 503 -16.52 20.90 2.75
N LEU A 504 -17.70 21.03 2.15
CA LEU A 504 -18.10 22.26 1.49
C LEU A 504 -18.59 23.20 2.59
N GLN A 505 -18.06 24.42 2.60
CA GLN A 505 -18.56 25.55 3.38
C GLN A 505 -20.09 25.51 3.42
N ASP A 506 -20.68 25.48 4.62
CA ASP A 506 -22.13 25.58 4.83
C ASP A 506 -22.68 26.78 4.03
N GLU A 507 -23.17 26.57 2.81
CA GLU A 507 -24.06 27.52 2.17
C GLU A 507 -25.37 27.45 2.94
N ALA A 508 -25.72 28.57 3.58
CA ALA A 508 -26.98 28.70 4.30
C ALA A 508 -28.12 28.30 3.36
N PRO A 509 -29.09 27.48 3.80
CA PRO A 509 -30.23 27.13 2.96
C PRO A 509 -30.94 28.43 2.59
N THR A 510 -30.88 28.82 1.31
CA THR A 510 -31.66 29.91 0.78
C THR A 510 -33.13 29.51 0.89
N GLY A 511 -33.80 29.99 1.93
CA GLY A 511 -35.20 29.71 2.18
C GLY A 511 -36.05 30.19 1.02
N LEU A 512 -36.82 29.27 0.43
CA LEU A 512 -37.85 29.52 -0.59
C LEU A 512 -39.07 30.33 -0.06
N TRP A 513 -39.02 30.81 1.19
CA TRP A 513 -40.13 31.46 1.89
C TRP A 513 -39.74 32.86 2.38
N GLU A 514 -40.49 33.88 1.94
CA GLU A 514 -40.32 35.30 2.31
C GLU A 514 -40.92 35.67 3.69
N GLY A 515 -41.05 34.69 4.61
CA GLY A 515 -41.55 34.91 5.97
C GLY A 515 -40.42 34.95 7.01
N MET A 516 -40.57 35.76 8.07
CA MET A 516 -39.69 35.72 9.24
C MET A 516 -39.71 34.32 9.87
N THR A 517 -38.71 33.52 9.52
CA THR A 517 -38.50 32.18 10.07
C THR A 517 -37.51 32.27 11.20
N THR A 518 -37.94 31.95 12.43
CA THR A 518 -37.05 31.79 13.57
C THR A 518 -36.47 30.38 13.55
N THR A 519 -35.23 30.23 13.09
CA THR A 519 -34.53 28.94 13.09
C THR A 519 -34.15 28.54 14.52
N HIS A 520 -34.88 27.60 15.12
CA HIS A 520 -34.48 26.96 16.37
C HIS A 520 -33.51 25.82 16.07
N ARG A 521 -32.20 26.06 16.21
CA ARG A 521 -31.17 25.02 16.06
C ARG A 521 -31.02 24.28 17.39
N GLN A 522 -31.18 22.95 17.37
CA GLN A 522 -30.89 22.12 18.55
C GLN A 522 -29.40 22.26 18.95
N PRO A 523 -29.08 22.19 20.26
CA PRO A 523 -27.70 22.25 20.71
C PRO A 523 -26.90 21.07 20.14
N THR A 524 -25.71 21.36 19.60
CA THR A 524 -24.82 20.35 19.03
C THR A 524 -24.28 19.42 20.11
N ILE A 525 -24.37 18.10 19.89
CA ILE A 525 -23.79 17.10 20.79
C ILE A 525 -22.27 17.28 20.79
N GLN A 526 -21.67 17.36 21.98
CA GLN A 526 -20.24 17.58 22.13
C GLN A 526 -19.45 16.29 21.87
N PRO A 527 -18.35 16.34 21.09
CA PRO A 527 -17.51 15.17 20.83
C PRO A 527 -16.89 14.62 22.12
N SER A 528 -16.73 13.30 22.18
CA SER A 528 -16.01 12.63 23.27
C SER A 528 -14.55 13.11 23.32
N GLU A 529 -13.90 12.94 24.48
CA GLU A 529 -12.47 13.29 24.59
C GLU A 529 -11.61 12.46 23.64
N TYR A 530 -11.97 11.19 23.43
CA TYR A 530 -11.36 10.31 22.46
C TYR A 530 -11.45 10.88 21.05
N GLN A 531 -12.66 11.25 20.60
CA GLN A 531 -12.86 11.78 19.25
C GLN A 531 -12.11 13.10 19.05
N ARG A 532 -12.10 13.99 20.05
CA ARG A 532 -11.35 15.24 20.00
C ARG A 532 -9.84 15.02 19.90
N LYS A 533 -9.28 14.01 20.59
CA LYS A 533 -7.85 13.66 20.48
C LYS A 533 -7.53 13.07 19.11
N LEU A 534 -8.41 12.20 18.60
CA LEU A 534 -8.28 11.58 17.29
C LEU A 534 -8.27 12.65 16.17
N ASP A 535 -9.20 13.59 16.20
CA ASP A 535 -9.30 14.68 15.21
C ASP A 535 -8.07 15.62 15.24
N LEU A 536 -7.45 15.79 16.42
CA LEU A 536 -6.24 16.59 16.60
C LEU A 536 -4.93 15.82 16.32
N GLY A 537 -5.00 14.52 16.01
CA GLY A 537 -3.84 13.65 15.82
C GLY A 537 -3.00 13.46 17.09
N LEU A 538 -3.61 13.61 18.27
CA LEU A 538 -2.98 13.40 19.57
C LEU A 538 -3.08 11.92 20.00
N PRO A 539 -2.16 11.41 20.84
CA PRO A 539 -2.25 10.04 21.34
C PRO A 539 -3.58 9.83 22.09
N THR A 540 -4.32 8.81 21.67
CA THR A 540 -5.57 8.37 22.28
C THR A 540 -5.31 7.47 23.48
N SER A 541 -6.35 7.19 24.26
CA SER A 541 -6.31 6.36 25.46
C SER A 541 -7.44 5.35 25.42
N GLN A 542 -7.25 4.21 26.10
CA GLN A 542 -8.26 3.17 26.25
C GLN A 542 -9.60 3.76 26.72
N LEU A 543 -10.67 3.47 25.96
CA LEU A 543 -12.03 3.85 26.32
C LEU A 543 -12.55 3.00 27.48
N HIS A 544 -13.39 3.61 28.31
CA HIS A 544 -14.17 2.92 29.34
C HIS A 544 -15.67 3.06 29.07
N ASP A 545 -16.46 2.21 29.72
CA ASP A 545 -17.92 2.16 29.54
C ASP A 545 -18.61 3.50 29.77
N ALA A 546 -18.13 4.27 30.77
CA ALA A 546 -18.67 5.60 31.10
C ALA A 546 -18.39 6.67 30.03
N ASP A 547 -17.44 6.43 29.13
CA ASP A 547 -17.03 7.39 28.09
C ASP A 547 -17.90 7.28 26.83
N VAL A 548 -18.66 6.20 26.67
CA VAL A 548 -19.43 5.87 25.45
C VAL A 548 -20.91 6.17 25.65
N ARG A 549 -21.47 7.09 24.86
CA ARG A 549 -22.91 7.43 24.87
C ARG A 549 -23.61 7.03 23.58
N TYR A 550 -22.91 7.16 22.46
CA TYR A 550 -23.36 6.79 21.13
C TYR A 550 -22.34 5.88 20.46
N TRP A 551 -22.77 5.10 19.47
CA TRP A 551 -21.84 4.26 18.71
C TRP A 551 -20.78 5.08 17.95
N SER A 552 -21.08 6.34 17.64
CA SER A 552 -20.13 7.27 17.02
C SER A 552 -19.02 7.75 17.95
N ASP A 553 -19.14 7.61 19.27
CA ASP A 553 -18.12 8.06 20.24
C ASP A 553 -16.84 7.18 20.17
N PHE A 554 -16.92 5.95 19.66
CA PHE A 554 -15.79 5.03 19.46
C PHE A 554 -15.49 4.76 17.98
N ASN A 555 -16.12 5.48 17.06
CA ASN A 555 -15.86 5.35 15.63
C ASN A 555 -14.49 5.94 15.27
N ARG A 556 -13.71 5.21 14.46
CA ARG A 556 -12.39 5.66 13.98
C ARG A 556 -12.36 5.97 12.49
N VAL A 557 -13.38 5.55 11.75
CA VAL A 557 -13.38 5.55 10.30
C VAL A 557 -14.26 6.69 9.77
N TYR A 558 -13.82 7.32 8.69
CA TYR A 558 -14.65 8.28 7.97
C TYR A 558 -15.56 7.58 6.97
N TYR A 559 -16.84 7.93 7.00
CA TYR A 559 -17.84 7.44 6.06
C TYR A 559 -18.03 8.39 4.88
N ASN A 560 -18.50 7.87 3.75
CA ASN A 560 -18.96 8.72 2.65
C ASN A 560 -20.28 9.43 3.06
N PRO A 561 -20.55 10.66 2.59
CA PRO A 561 -21.82 11.35 2.89
C PRO A 561 -23.09 10.58 2.47
N LYS A 562 -23.00 9.71 1.46
CA LYS A 562 -24.06 8.80 1.02
C LYS A 562 -24.23 7.58 1.94
N SER A 563 -23.22 7.23 2.72
CA SER A 563 -23.29 6.13 3.69
C SER A 563 -24.14 6.45 4.91
N ILE A 564 -24.37 7.73 5.21
CA ILE A 564 -25.06 8.18 6.42
C ILE A 564 -26.47 8.64 6.06
N VAL A 565 -27.47 7.79 6.35
CA VAL A 565 -28.88 8.04 6.08
C VAL A 565 -29.64 8.20 7.39
N GLN A 566 -29.97 9.44 7.73
CA GLN A 566 -30.76 9.77 8.91
C GLN A 566 -32.25 9.82 8.58
N LEU A 567 -33.03 9.02 9.32
CA LEU A 567 -34.49 8.98 9.24
C LEU A 567 -35.06 10.01 10.22
N ASN A 568 -35.94 10.90 9.74
CA ASN A 568 -36.41 12.05 10.50
C ASN A 568 -37.80 11.85 11.12
N GLU A 569 -38.49 10.79 10.71
CA GLU A 569 -39.85 10.43 11.09
C GLU A 569 -39.94 9.96 12.55
N TYR A 570 -38.88 9.30 13.04
CA TYR A 570 -38.78 8.80 14.41
C TYR A 570 -37.51 9.32 15.10
N GLU A 571 -37.60 9.50 16.42
CA GLU A 571 -36.50 9.96 17.28
C GLU A 571 -36.02 8.81 18.18
N LEU A 572 -34.70 8.68 18.33
CA LEU A 572 -34.08 7.68 19.19
C LEU A 572 -34.56 7.84 20.64
N ASN A 573 -34.93 6.73 21.28
CA ASN A 573 -35.40 6.70 22.68
C ASN A 573 -36.64 7.57 22.97
N SER A 574 -37.48 7.82 21.96
CA SER A 574 -38.75 8.52 22.14
C SER A 574 -39.68 7.75 23.08
N GLN A 575 -40.07 8.37 24.19
CA GLN A 575 -41.05 7.81 25.13
C GLN A 575 -42.48 7.89 24.59
N ILE A 576 -42.73 8.79 23.63
CA ILE A 576 -44.07 9.09 23.11
C ILE A 576 -44.36 8.26 21.86
N MET A 577 -43.36 8.05 21.01
CA MET A 577 -43.47 7.31 19.75
C MET A 577 -42.29 6.34 19.61
N PRO A 578 -42.29 5.22 20.37
CA PRO A 578 -41.21 4.25 20.34
C PRO A 578 -41.20 3.46 19.02
N PHE A 579 -40.02 3.26 18.45
CA PHE A 579 -39.82 2.49 17.21
C PHE A 579 -39.65 0.99 17.52
N GLU A 580 -40.68 0.37 18.11
CA GLU A 580 -40.65 -1.04 18.57
C GLU A 580 -41.61 -1.96 17.80
N ASP A 581 -42.59 -1.42 17.07
CA ASP A 581 -43.60 -2.21 16.36
C ASP A 581 -43.18 -2.57 14.93
N TRP A 582 -43.41 -3.83 14.55
CA TRP A 582 -43.06 -4.37 13.22
C TRP A 582 -43.68 -3.56 12.07
N VAL A 583 -44.98 -3.26 12.19
CA VAL A 583 -45.75 -2.59 11.13
C VAL A 583 -45.24 -1.17 10.91
N ALA A 584 -44.84 -0.48 11.99
CA ALA A 584 -44.25 0.85 11.91
C ALA A 584 -42.96 0.87 11.06
N GLY A 585 -42.15 -0.19 11.12
CA GLY A 585 -40.97 -0.37 10.28
C GLY A 585 -41.28 -0.58 8.80
N GLU A 586 -42.28 -1.42 8.50
CA GLU A 586 -42.72 -1.64 7.12
C GLU A 586 -43.29 -0.37 6.49
N ASP A 587 -44.16 0.33 7.22
CA ASP A 587 -44.79 1.56 6.75
C ASP A 587 -43.75 2.66 6.53
N LEU A 588 -42.73 2.75 7.40
CA LEU A 588 -41.62 3.68 7.22
C LEU A 588 -40.86 3.39 5.91
N PHE A 589 -40.49 2.12 5.68
CA PHE A 589 -39.81 1.74 4.43
C PHE A 589 -40.66 2.07 3.21
N ARG A 590 -41.93 1.66 3.16
CA ARG A 590 -42.82 1.89 2.00
C ARG A 590 -42.99 3.37 1.68
N ASN A 591 -43.08 4.22 2.70
CA ASN A 591 -43.20 5.66 2.50
C ASN A 591 -41.91 6.25 1.92
N LEU A 592 -40.75 5.88 2.48
CA LEU A 592 -39.46 6.37 2.00
C LEU A 592 -39.12 5.87 0.60
N ASP A 593 -39.41 4.61 0.31
CA ASP A 593 -39.15 3.99 -0.99
C ASP A 593 -40.01 4.62 -2.10
N ARG A 594 -41.29 4.87 -1.81
CA ARG A 594 -42.17 5.61 -2.74
C ARG A 594 -41.64 7.01 -3.07
N ASP A 595 -41.06 7.68 -2.09
CA ASP A 595 -40.67 9.09 -2.22
C ASP A 595 -39.27 9.26 -2.84
N PHE A 596 -38.37 8.29 -2.65
CA PHE A 596 -36.94 8.45 -3.00
C PHE A 596 -36.30 7.32 -3.80
N ASP A 597 -36.96 6.17 -3.99
CA ASP A 597 -36.35 4.93 -4.52
C ASP A 597 -35.06 4.58 -3.76
N LEU A 598 -35.21 3.94 -2.59
CA LEU A 598 -34.11 3.82 -1.63
C LEU A 598 -32.92 3.02 -2.19
N LEU A 599 -33.18 2.00 -2.99
CA LEU A 599 -32.13 1.16 -3.56
C LEU A 599 -31.32 1.91 -4.62
N ASP A 600 -32.00 2.62 -5.54
CA ASP A 600 -31.35 3.40 -6.59
C ASP A 600 -30.52 4.54 -6.01
N ARG A 601 -31.06 5.23 -5.01
CA ARG A 601 -30.39 6.36 -4.37
C ARG A 601 -29.17 5.94 -3.53
N ASP A 602 -29.35 4.93 -2.67
CA ASP A 602 -28.39 4.65 -1.59
C ASP A 602 -27.46 3.48 -1.92
N ILE A 603 -27.93 2.41 -2.56
CA ILE A 603 -27.14 1.18 -2.80
C ILE A 603 -26.51 1.16 -4.19
N ARG A 604 -27.27 1.48 -5.25
CA ARG A 604 -26.79 1.38 -6.65
C ARG A 604 -25.43 2.05 -6.88
N PRO A 605 -25.12 3.25 -6.35
CA PRO A 605 -23.82 3.87 -6.54
C PRO A 605 -22.65 3.01 -6.02
N PHE A 606 -22.83 2.33 -4.88
CA PHE A 606 -21.80 1.45 -4.32
C PHE A 606 -21.68 0.14 -5.10
N VAL A 607 -22.77 -0.33 -5.70
CA VAL A 607 -22.79 -1.52 -6.57
C VAL A 607 -22.01 -1.26 -7.86
N GLU A 608 -22.26 -0.11 -8.50
CA GLU A 608 -21.61 0.28 -9.75
C GLU A 608 -20.10 0.54 -9.58
N GLU A 609 -19.66 0.92 -8.38
CA GLU A 609 -18.25 1.11 -8.01
C GLU A 609 -17.52 -0.20 -7.66
N CYS A 610 -18.19 -1.36 -7.68
CA CYS A 610 -17.57 -2.66 -7.40
C CYS A 610 -17.07 -3.32 -8.70
N ASP A 611 -15.78 -3.70 -8.76
CA ASP A 611 -15.25 -4.49 -9.89
C ASP A 611 -15.84 -5.90 -9.93
N HIS A 612 -15.95 -6.53 -8.76
CA HIS A 612 -16.57 -7.85 -8.59
C HIS A 612 -17.26 -7.96 -7.23
N MET A 613 -18.58 -7.78 -7.23
CA MET A 613 -19.38 -7.90 -6.01
C MET A 613 -19.49 -9.37 -5.59
N GLN A 614 -19.22 -9.66 -4.30
CA GLN A 614 -19.43 -11.00 -3.72
C GLN A 614 -20.87 -11.22 -3.22
N GLY A 615 -21.48 -10.19 -2.63
CA GLY A 615 -22.81 -10.26 -2.02
C GLY A 615 -23.06 -9.10 -1.06
N PHE A 616 -24.24 -9.09 -0.44
CA PHE A 616 -24.64 -8.10 0.57
C PHE A 616 -24.55 -8.70 1.98
N GLN A 617 -24.06 -7.91 2.94
CA GLN A 617 -24.17 -8.21 4.36
C GLN A 617 -25.04 -7.15 5.03
N ILE A 618 -26.11 -7.58 5.68
CA ILE A 618 -27.09 -6.71 6.34
C ILE A 618 -27.05 -7.02 7.84
N LEU A 619 -26.86 -5.98 8.65
CA LEU A 619 -26.93 -6.06 10.10
C LEU A 619 -28.17 -5.27 10.54
N THR A 620 -29.11 -5.92 11.22
CA THR A 620 -30.39 -5.31 11.61
C THR A 620 -30.87 -5.81 12.96
N GLY A 621 -31.65 -4.99 13.67
CA GLY A 621 -32.50 -5.48 14.76
C GLY A 621 -33.52 -6.48 14.23
N ALA A 622 -33.71 -7.59 14.94
CA ALA A 622 -34.65 -8.66 14.58
C ALA A 622 -35.85 -8.75 15.52
N ASN A 623 -35.84 -8.08 16.68
CA ASN A 623 -36.93 -8.13 17.67
C ASN A 623 -37.60 -6.76 17.93
N ASP A 624 -37.34 -5.78 17.07
CA ASP A 624 -37.91 -4.42 17.09
C ASP A 624 -38.48 -4.04 15.71
N ALA A 625 -38.81 -2.76 15.51
CA ALA A 625 -39.34 -2.26 14.25
C ALA A 625 -38.33 -2.35 13.08
N TRP A 626 -37.02 -2.40 13.35
CA TRP A 626 -36.01 -2.56 12.32
C TRP A 626 -36.13 -3.90 11.59
N GLY A 627 -36.65 -4.93 12.24
CA GLY A 627 -36.94 -6.21 11.58
C GLY A 627 -37.93 -6.05 10.42
N GLY A 628 -38.98 -5.24 10.61
CA GLY A 628 -39.99 -4.97 9.57
C GLY A 628 -39.44 -4.11 8.44
N PHE A 629 -38.65 -3.09 8.78
CA PHE A 629 -37.94 -2.27 7.81
C PHE A 629 -36.98 -3.11 6.96
N ALA A 630 -36.15 -3.94 7.60
CA ALA A 630 -35.17 -4.79 6.94
C ALA A 630 -35.83 -5.89 6.09
N ALA A 631 -36.96 -6.45 6.52
CA ALA A 631 -37.71 -7.41 5.72
C ALA A 631 -38.16 -6.83 4.38
N LYS A 632 -38.70 -5.60 4.37
CA LYS A 632 -39.09 -4.91 3.13
C LYS A 632 -37.89 -4.45 2.30
N TYR A 633 -36.81 -4.06 2.96
CA TYR A 633 -35.55 -3.75 2.30
C TYR A 633 -34.98 -4.98 1.57
N LEU A 634 -35.02 -6.15 2.21
CA LEU A 634 -34.59 -7.43 1.65
C LEU A 634 -35.46 -7.87 0.48
N ASP A 635 -36.77 -7.65 0.56
CA ASP A 635 -37.73 -7.93 -0.51
C ASP A 635 -37.33 -7.17 -1.78
N ALA A 636 -37.13 -5.86 -1.66
CA ALA A 636 -36.67 -5.00 -2.75
C ALA A 636 -35.27 -5.39 -3.27
N LEU A 637 -34.33 -5.70 -2.38
CA LEU A 637 -32.98 -6.16 -2.77
C LEU A 637 -33.03 -7.49 -3.53
N ARG A 638 -33.90 -8.42 -3.12
CA ARG A 638 -34.01 -9.73 -3.75
C ARG A 638 -34.67 -9.63 -5.13
N ASP A 639 -35.62 -8.71 -5.30
CA ASP A 639 -36.24 -8.40 -6.59
C ASP A 639 -35.20 -7.86 -7.60
N GLU A 640 -34.29 -6.98 -7.16
CA GLU A 640 -33.28 -6.39 -8.06
C GLU A 640 -32.03 -7.28 -8.22
N PHE A 641 -31.51 -7.85 -7.14
CA PHE A 641 -30.23 -8.58 -7.07
C PHE A 641 -30.41 -10.07 -6.79
N GLY A 642 -31.44 -10.70 -7.35
CA GLY A 642 -31.87 -12.07 -7.00
C GLY A 642 -30.78 -13.15 -6.98
N LYS A 643 -29.74 -13.04 -7.82
CA LYS A 643 -28.64 -14.02 -7.94
C LYS A 643 -27.49 -13.83 -6.92
N MET A 644 -27.48 -12.71 -6.19
CA MET A 644 -26.39 -12.40 -5.27
C MET A 644 -26.62 -13.06 -3.90
N SER A 645 -25.52 -13.44 -3.22
CA SER A 645 -25.58 -13.94 -1.85
C SER A 645 -25.96 -12.78 -0.91
N ILE A 646 -27.01 -12.97 -0.11
CA ILE A 646 -27.48 -11.97 0.87
C ILE A 646 -27.41 -12.58 2.26
N TRP A 647 -26.49 -12.08 3.07
CA TRP A 647 -26.28 -12.50 4.44
C TRP A 647 -26.93 -11.50 5.39
N CYS A 648 -27.85 -11.96 6.23
CA CYS A 648 -28.52 -11.15 7.22
C CYS A 648 -28.12 -11.59 8.63
N TRP A 649 -27.62 -10.66 9.42
CA TRP A 649 -27.26 -10.82 10.83
C TRP A 649 -28.34 -10.13 11.67
N GLY A 650 -29.28 -10.92 12.16
CA GLY A 650 -30.41 -10.45 12.96
C GLY A 650 -30.03 -10.36 14.43
N ILE A 651 -29.85 -9.14 14.92
CA ILE A 651 -29.50 -8.86 16.31
C ILE A 651 -30.79 -8.81 17.14
N GLU A 652 -30.86 -9.64 18.18
CA GLU A 652 -31.98 -9.69 19.11
C GLU A 652 -31.56 -9.18 20.47
N ASP A 653 -32.12 -8.05 20.88
CA ASP A 653 -31.92 -7.49 22.21
C ASP A 653 -32.53 -8.43 23.27
N SER A 654 -31.66 -9.08 24.05
CA SER A 654 -32.00 -10.04 25.10
C SER A 654 -32.11 -9.42 26.49
N THR A 655 -32.01 -8.09 26.59
CA THR A 655 -32.17 -7.36 27.85
C THR A 655 -33.51 -7.65 28.52
N ARG A 656 -33.48 -7.75 29.85
CA ARG A 656 -34.69 -8.07 30.63
C ARG A 656 -35.63 -6.87 30.67
N VAL A 657 -36.81 -7.04 30.09
CA VAL A 657 -37.88 -6.03 30.05
C VAL A 657 -39.16 -6.54 30.70
N VAL A 658 -40.15 -5.66 30.88
CA VAL A 658 -41.50 -6.03 31.36
C VAL A 658 -42.09 -7.09 30.44
N ARG A 659 -42.79 -8.08 31.00
CA ARG A 659 -43.36 -9.23 30.28
C ARG A 659 -44.08 -8.86 28.98
N GLN A 660 -44.87 -7.79 28.96
CA GLN A 660 -45.57 -7.35 27.75
C GLN A 660 -44.60 -7.00 26.60
N LYS A 661 -43.53 -6.25 26.89
CA LYS A 661 -42.50 -5.92 25.90
C LYS A 661 -41.71 -7.16 25.46
N GLN A 662 -41.45 -8.08 26.39
CA GLN A 662 -40.78 -9.35 26.07
C GLN A 662 -41.61 -10.19 25.09
N LEU A 663 -42.93 -10.24 25.28
CA LEU A 663 -43.85 -10.93 24.37
C LEU A 663 -43.90 -10.26 22.99
N GLN A 664 -43.91 -8.92 22.95
CA GLN A 664 -43.85 -8.18 21.68
C GLN A 664 -42.53 -8.45 20.92
N ARG A 665 -41.38 -8.42 21.62
CA ARG A 665 -40.08 -8.79 21.04
C ARG A 665 -40.09 -10.19 20.45
N ALA A 666 -40.67 -11.17 21.17
CA ALA A 666 -40.80 -12.53 20.66
C ALA A 666 -41.67 -12.60 19.38
N CYS A 667 -42.80 -11.87 19.34
CA CYS A 667 -43.62 -11.76 18.15
C CYS A 667 -42.87 -11.14 16.96
N ASN A 668 -42.09 -10.08 17.19
CA ASN A 668 -41.24 -9.47 16.18
C ASN A 668 -40.14 -10.44 15.69
N SER A 669 -39.46 -11.16 16.61
CA SER A 669 -38.49 -12.21 16.23
C SER A 669 -39.11 -13.29 15.35
N ALA A 670 -40.35 -13.72 15.64
CA ALA A 670 -41.05 -14.70 14.82
C ALA A 670 -41.41 -14.16 13.42
N ARG A 671 -41.78 -12.87 13.32
CA ARG A 671 -42.00 -12.19 12.03
C ARG A 671 -40.69 -12.02 11.24
N SER A 672 -39.61 -11.61 11.89
CA SER A 672 -38.26 -11.56 11.30
C SER A 672 -37.84 -12.91 10.78
N LEU A 673 -37.97 -13.97 11.59
CA LEU A 673 -37.59 -15.32 11.19
C LEU A 673 -38.38 -15.80 9.97
N ARG A 674 -39.68 -15.50 9.90
CA ARG A 674 -40.51 -15.80 8.73
C ARG A 674 -40.07 -15.00 7.49
N ALA A 675 -40.03 -13.67 7.60
CA ALA A 675 -39.81 -12.81 6.44
C ALA A 675 -38.36 -12.83 5.96
N ILE A 676 -37.42 -12.58 6.86
CA ILE A 676 -35.98 -12.58 6.55
C ILE A 676 -35.51 -14.00 6.22
N GLY A 677 -35.97 -15.00 6.96
CA GLY A 677 -35.60 -16.40 6.71
C GLY A 677 -36.07 -16.93 5.36
N GLN A 678 -37.08 -16.34 4.72
CA GLN A 678 -37.48 -16.72 3.35
C GLN A 678 -36.69 -15.96 2.27
N LEU A 679 -36.22 -14.75 2.57
CA LEU A 679 -35.58 -13.85 1.60
C LEU A 679 -34.05 -13.92 1.61
N ALA A 680 -33.44 -14.16 2.78
CA ALA A 680 -31.99 -14.18 2.94
C ALA A 680 -31.38 -15.51 2.50
N SER A 681 -30.21 -15.44 1.86
CA SER A 681 -29.40 -16.62 1.54
C SER A 681 -28.82 -17.26 2.80
N VAL A 682 -28.47 -16.41 3.76
CA VAL A 682 -27.98 -16.79 5.08
C VAL A 682 -28.63 -15.88 6.11
N TYR A 683 -29.26 -16.44 7.14
CA TYR A 683 -29.80 -15.72 8.28
C TYR A 683 -29.21 -16.24 9.58
N VAL A 684 -28.45 -15.39 10.26
CA VAL A 684 -27.83 -15.70 11.56
C VAL A 684 -28.45 -14.83 12.63
N ARG A 685 -28.99 -15.47 13.66
CA ARG A 685 -29.58 -14.80 14.82
C ARG A 685 -28.54 -14.60 15.91
N LEU A 686 -28.33 -13.36 16.33
CA LEU A 686 -27.33 -12.95 17.33
C LEU A 686 -28.02 -12.35 18.55
N ALA A 687 -27.84 -12.94 19.72
CA ALA A 687 -28.32 -12.40 20.98
C ALA A 687 -27.42 -11.29 21.51
N ALA A 688 -28.01 -10.16 21.89
CA ALA A 688 -27.32 -9.00 22.43
C ALA A 688 -27.85 -8.67 23.84
N PRO A 689 -27.17 -9.06 24.94
CA PRO A 689 -25.98 -9.94 25.00
C PRO A 689 -26.28 -11.44 24.82
N PRO A 690 -25.25 -12.28 24.55
CA PRO A 690 -25.39 -13.73 24.48
C PRO A 690 -25.91 -14.35 25.78
N SER A 691 -26.67 -15.45 25.65
CA SER A 691 -27.40 -16.06 26.79
C SER A 691 -26.49 -16.84 27.75
N SER A 692 -25.38 -17.39 27.24
CA SER A 692 -24.39 -18.18 27.99
C SER A 692 -23.00 -17.62 27.72
N LEU A 693 -22.29 -17.23 28.78
CA LEU A 693 -20.94 -16.68 28.69
C LEU A 693 -19.95 -17.58 29.44
N PRO A 694 -18.85 -18.00 28.80
CA PRO A 694 -17.76 -18.72 29.47
C PRO A 694 -17.09 -17.88 30.56
N GLY A 695 -16.49 -18.55 31.55
CA GLY A 695 -15.88 -17.89 32.71
C GLY A 695 -14.69 -16.96 32.40
N TYR A 696 -14.11 -17.03 31.20
CA TYR A 696 -13.04 -16.12 30.76
C TYR A 696 -13.56 -14.81 30.14
N VAL A 697 -14.87 -14.69 29.92
CA VAL A 697 -15.51 -13.46 29.42
C VAL A 697 -15.98 -12.66 30.62
N ASN A 698 -15.34 -11.52 30.88
CA ASN A 698 -15.74 -10.64 31.97
C ASN A 698 -16.71 -9.58 31.43
N PHE A 699 -17.96 -9.69 31.87
CA PHE A 699 -19.06 -8.86 31.40
C PHE A 699 -19.75 -8.15 32.59
N PRO A 700 -19.10 -7.12 33.17
CA PRO A 700 -19.53 -6.51 34.43
C PRO A 700 -20.70 -5.54 34.26
N SER A 701 -20.83 -4.89 33.10
CA SER A 701 -21.97 -4.07 32.69
C SER A 701 -22.53 -4.58 31.36
N ALA A 702 -23.85 -4.70 31.27
CA ALA A 702 -24.54 -5.04 30.03
C ALA A 702 -24.68 -3.80 29.14
N SER A 703 -23.56 -3.13 28.86
CA SER A 703 -23.58 -1.98 27.97
C SER A 703 -23.58 -2.43 26.52
N ASP A 704 -24.16 -1.58 25.67
CA ASP A 704 -24.23 -1.83 24.23
C ASP A 704 -22.80 -1.92 23.65
N TRP A 705 -21.86 -1.08 24.13
CA TRP A 705 -20.46 -1.10 23.69
C TRP A 705 -19.77 -2.44 23.95
N MET A 706 -19.86 -3.00 25.16
CA MET A 706 -19.28 -4.31 25.46
C MET A 706 -19.98 -5.43 24.69
N THR A 707 -21.30 -5.36 24.56
CA THR A 707 -22.09 -6.32 23.78
C THR A 707 -21.66 -6.34 22.32
N THR A 708 -21.57 -5.16 21.68
CA THR A 708 -21.13 -5.02 20.29
C THR A 708 -19.70 -5.53 20.11
N ALA A 709 -18.79 -5.26 21.06
CA ALA A 709 -17.42 -5.77 21.00
C ALA A 709 -17.38 -7.30 21.02
N LEU A 710 -18.19 -7.94 21.86
CA LEU A 710 -18.32 -9.40 21.93
C LEU A 710 -18.88 -9.98 20.62
N LEU A 711 -19.96 -9.41 20.09
CA LEU A 711 -20.54 -9.84 18.81
C LEU A 711 -19.54 -9.66 17.65
N CYS A 712 -18.83 -8.54 17.62
CA CYS A 712 -17.83 -8.22 16.60
C CYS A 712 -16.70 -9.25 16.58
N ALA A 713 -16.25 -9.73 17.74
CA ALA A 713 -15.18 -10.73 17.83
C ALA A 713 -15.55 -12.03 17.08
N GLY A 714 -16.78 -12.53 17.23
CA GLY A 714 -17.27 -13.70 16.50
C GLY A 714 -17.52 -13.41 15.02
N PHE A 715 -18.27 -12.34 14.71
CA PHE A 715 -18.66 -11.97 13.35
C PHE A 715 -17.45 -11.68 12.45
N GLU A 716 -16.49 -10.88 12.91
CA GLU A 716 -15.32 -10.49 12.11
C GLU A 716 -14.36 -11.67 11.90
N SER A 717 -14.26 -12.56 12.90
CA SER A 717 -13.40 -13.74 12.81
C SER A 717 -13.95 -14.80 11.87
N VAL A 718 -15.26 -15.00 11.79
CA VAL A 718 -15.84 -15.99 10.86
C VAL A 718 -15.88 -15.49 9.41
N THR A 719 -15.93 -14.17 9.21
CA THR A 719 -15.96 -13.56 7.87
C THR A 719 -14.57 -13.25 7.30
N ILE A 720 -13.48 -13.49 8.05
CA ILE A 720 -12.11 -13.20 7.58
C ILE A 720 -11.74 -13.85 6.24
N PRO A 721 -12.15 -15.11 5.90
CA PRO A 721 -11.75 -15.73 4.64
C PRO A 721 -12.24 -14.97 3.40
N THR A 722 -13.31 -14.19 3.53
CA THR A 722 -13.90 -13.39 2.45
C THR A 722 -13.03 -12.20 2.02
N ARG A 723 -12.02 -11.87 2.84
CA ARG A 723 -11.13 -10.70 2.68
C ARG A 723 -9.65 -11.07 2.50
N LEU A 724 -9.30 -12.35 2.49
CA LEU A 724 -7.91 -12.77 2.28
C LEU A 724 -7.50 -12.61 0.80
N ARG A 725 -6.28 -12.13 0.55
CA ARG A 725 -5.73 -12.00 -0.81
C ARG A 725 -5.55 -13.37 -1.49
N ALA A 726 -5.57 -13.39 -2.83
CA ALA A 726 -5.52 -14.61 -3.64
C ALA A 726 -4.26 -15.49 -3.43
N ASP A 727 -3.14 -14.89 -3.01
CA ASP A 727 -1.91 -15.63 -2.71
C ASP A 727 -1.99 -16.42 -1.38
N ALA A 728 -2.92 -16.05 -0.49
CA ALA A 728 -3.30 -16.91 0.61
C ALA A 728 -4.16 -18.05 0.06
N ARG A 729 -3.64 -19.29 0.09
CA ARG A 729 -4.28 -20.53 -0.39
C ARG A 729 -5.63 -20.89 0.30
N LYS A 730 -6.26 -19.94 0.99
CA LYS A 730 -7.39 -20.12 1.92
C LYS A 730 -8.45 -19.00 1.79
N ARG A 731 -8.55 -18.28 0.65
CA ARG A 731 -9.66 -17.35 0.40
C ARG A 731 -10.97 -18.12 0.20
N GLY A 732 -12.04 -17.69 0.86
CA GLY A 732 -13.40 -18.23 0.67
C GLY A 732 -14.41 -17.11 0.43
N SER A 733 -15.17 -17.16 -0.67
CA SER A 733 -16.23 -16.17 -0.96
C SER A 733 -17.47 -16.42 -0.11
N LEU A 734 -18.33 -15.40 0.04
CA LEU A 734 -19.63 -15.57 0.72
C LEU A 734 -20.46 -16.72 0.13
N SER A 735 -20.47 -16.86 -1.21
CA SER A 735 -21.16 -17.95 -1.90
C SER A 735 -20.59 -19.34 -1.61
N LEU A 736 -19.28 -19.44 -1.38
CA LEU A 736 -18.63 -20.72 -1.04
C LEU A 736 -19.01 -21.16 0.38
N LEU A 737 -19.03 -20.20 1.32
CA LEU A 737 -19.44 -20.47 2.69
C LEU A 737 -20.92 -20.86 2.75
N GLU A 738 -21.77 -20.18 1.97
CA GLU A 738 -23.19 -20.50 1.81
C GLU A 738 -23.41 -21.93 1.29
N ASP A 739 -22.79 -22.31 0.18
CA ASP A 739 -22.88 -23.67 -0.39
C ASP A 739 -22.39 -24.71 0.62
N THR A 740 -21.30 -24.44 1.34
CA THR A 740 -20.77 -25.38 2.32
C THR A 740 -21.71 -25.61 3.50
N LEU A 741 -22.37 -24.56 3.99
CA LEU A 741 -23.29 -24.63 5.13
C LEU A 741 -24.68 -25.16 4.77
N ASN A 742 -25.16 -24.89 3.55
CA ASN A 742 -26.47 -25.32 3.09
C ASN A 742 -26.39 -26.73 2.44
N THR A 743 -26.70 -27.77 3.21
CA THR A 743 -26.57 -29.15 2.72
C THR A 743 -27.75 -29.65 1.89
N SER A 744 -28.94 -29.07 2.08
CA SER A 744 -30.22 -29.55 1.54
C SER A 744 -31.00 -28.49 0.75
N ASP A 745 -30.29 -27.46 0.27
CA ASP A 745 -30.79 -26.26 -0.44
C ASP A 745 -31.85 -25.42 0.30
N SER A 746 -32.34 -25.91 1.45
CA SER A 746 -33.42 -25.33 2.24
C SER A 746 -32.99 -24.97 3.67
N GLN A 747 -31.69 -25.09 3.96
CA GLN A 747 -31.08 -24.74 5.24
C GLN A 747 -30.29 -23.44 5.12
N ASN A 748 -30.88 -22.34 5.56
CA ASN A 748 -30.25 -21.01 5.53
C ASN A 748 -30.15 -20.34 6.92
N LEU A 749 -30.56 -21.03 7.99
CA LEU A 749 -30.43 -20.57 9.36
C LEU A 749 -29.16 -21.18 9.95
N PHE A 750 -28.22 -20.33 10.32
CA PHE A 750 -26.95 -20.77 10.91
C PHE A 750 -26.72 -20.14 12.27
N GLU A 751 -25.90 -20.82 13.05
CA GLU A 751 -25.58 -20.43 14.41
C GLU A 751 -24.11 -20.03 14.46
N LEU A 752 -23.85 -18.83 15.00
CA LEU A 752 -22.50 -18.39 15.27
C LEU A 752 -22.05 -18.94 16.63
N GLN A 753 -20.86 -19.52 16.65
CA GLN A 753 -20.17 -19.98 17.85
C GLN A 753 -18.71 -19.52 17.83
N ALA A 754 -18.09 -19.38 19.00
CA ALA A 754 -16.68 -19.05 19.11
C ALA A 754 -16.04 -19.69 20.33
N LYS A 755 -14.71 -19.70 20.33
CA LYS A 755 -13.85 -20.15 21.42
C LYS A 755 -12.57 -19.32 21.39
N PHE A 756 -12.12 -18.91 22.58
CA PHE A 756 -10.87 -18.17 22.73
C PHE A 756 -9.78 -19.08 23.29
N ASN A 757 -8.63 -19.12 22.62
CA ASN A 757 -7.54 -20.02 23.02
C ASN A 757 -6.70 -19.35 24.12
N ASN A 758 -6.94 -19.72 25.37
CA ASN A 758 -6.10 -19.30 26.48
C ASN A 758 -4.95 -20.30 26.70
N HIS A 759 -3.73 -19.96 26.27
CA HIS A 759 -2.54 -20.81 26.45
C HIS A 759 -2.16 -21.07 27.93
N ALA A 760 -2.87 -20.49 28.91
CA ALA A 760 -2.55 -20.59 30.34
C ALA A 760 -3.24 -21.74 31.11
N MET A 761 -4.18 -22.48 30.52
CA MET A 761 -4.91 -23.57 31.21
C MET A 761 -4.42 -24.99 30.89
N ASN A 762 -3.25 -25.16 30.25
CA ASN A 762 -2.59 -26.48 30.13
C ASN A 762 -1.73 -26.86 31.36
N GLY A 763 -1.99 -26.22 32.51
CA GLY A 763 -1.42 -26.58 33.79
C GLY A 763 -2.52 -26.82 34.81
N SER A 764 -2.81 -28.08 35.08
CA SER A 764 -3.70 -28.62 36.13
C SER A 764 -5.18 -28.82 35.81
N ASN A 765 -5.50 -30.09 35.54
CA ASN A 765 -6.75 -30.81 35.80
C ASN A 765 -8.04 -30.38 35.09
N GLY A 766 -8.39 -31.13 34.03
CA GLY A 766 -9.80 -31.37 33.69
C GLY A 766 -10.06 -31.66 32.21
N GLY A 767 -9.80 -32.88 31.76
CA GLY A 767 -10.41 -33.45 30.55
C GLY A 767 -10.07 -32.76 29.23
N GLU A 768 -8.85 -32.98 28.73
CA GLU A 768 -8.65 -32.99 27.28
C GLU A 768 -9.62 -34.03 26.70
N SER A 769 -10.69 -33.59 26.06
CA SER A 769 -11.39 -34.42 25.07
C SER A 769 -10.42 -34.59 23.89
N ASN A 770 -9.44 -35.48 24.07
CA ASN A 770 -8.66 -36.11 23.01
C ASN A 770 -9.61 -36.97 22.17
N GLY A 771 -10.49 -36.33 21.41
CA GLY A 771 -11.18 -36.93 20.27
C GLY A 771 -10.28 -36.87 19.05
N ARG A 772 -9.11 -37.52 19.12
CA ARG A 772 -8.24 -37.92 18.01
C ARG A 772 -7.00 -38.59 18.60
N ILE A 773 -7.11 -39.90 18.80
CA ILE A 773 -6.12 -40.96 18.57
C ILE A 773 -6.80 -42.26 19.04
N HIS A 774 -7.57 -42.90 18.16
CA HIS A 774 -7.58 -44.35 18.10
C HIS A 774 -6.79 -44.70 16.85
N ALA A 775 -5.48 -44.86 17.02
CA ALA A 775 -4.61 -45.47 16.03
C ALA A 775 -4.93 -46.97 16.05
N ASP A 776 -5.83 -47.39 15.17
CA ASP A 776 -5.94 -48.79 14.78
C ASP A 776 -4.88 -48.98 13.68
N GLU A 777 -3.77 -49.65 14.03
CA GLU A 777 -2.50 -49.68 13.28
C GLU A 777 -2.54 -50.37 11.90
N ASN A 778 -3.71 -50.54 11.24
CA ASN A 778 -3.81 -51.27 9.97
C ASN A 778 -4.80 -50.74 8.92
N ALA A 779 -5.26 -49.47 8.98
CA ALA A 779 -6.02 -48.86 7.89
C ALA A 779 -5.26 -47.65 7.29
N PRO A 780 -5.32 -47.40 5.96
CA PRO A 780 -4.77 -46.18 5.38
C PRO A 780 -5.56 -45.00 5.95
N HIS A 781 -4.92 -44.17 6.77
CA HIS A 781 -5.54 -43.02 7.43
C HIS A 781 -5.76 -41.87 6.44
N ASP A 782 -6.94 -41.78 5.85
CA ASP A 782 -7.49 -40.52 5.36
C ASP A 782 -7.93 -39.69 6.57
N TRP A 783 -7.20 -38.62 6.87
CA TRP A 783 -7.56 -37.69 7.96
C TRP A 783 -8.75 -36.85 7.52
N HIS A 784 -9.84 -36.93 8.28
CA HIS A 784 -11.10 -36.29 7.95
C HIS A 784 -11.49 -35.30 9.07
N PRO A 785 -11.84 -34.04 8.76
CA PRO A 785 -12.27 -33.07 9.76
C PRO A 785 -13.62 -33.47 10.38
N GLU A 786 -13.67 -33.43 11.71
CA GLU A 786 -14.87 -33.57 12.53
C GLU A 786 -15.22 -32.21 13.15
N PRO A 787 -16.50 -31.91 13.40
CA PRO A 787 -16.93 -30.60 13.89
C PRO A 787 -16.38 -30.35 15.30
N THR A 788 -15.71 -29.22 15.50
CA THR A 788 -15.20 -28.83 16.81
C THR A 788 -16.31 -28.28 17.71
N HIS A 789 -16.17 -28.50 19.02
CA HIS A 789 -17.10 -27.97 20.02
C HIS A 789 -16.66 -26.59 20.51
N PHE A 790 -17.56 -25.62 20.47
CA PHE A 790 -17.36 -24.24 20.92
C PHE A 790 -18.09 -23.96 22.23
N ASP A 791 -17.55 -23.05 23.05
CA ASP A 791 -18.07 -22.76 24.40
C ASP A 791 -18.83 -21.43 24.49
N LEU A 792 -18.61 -20.50 23.56
CA LEU A 792 -19.39 -19.27 23.42
C LEU A 792 -20.42 -19.42 22.30
N GLU A 793 -21.70 -19.27 22.64
CA GLU A 793 -22.81 -19.35 21.71
C GLU A 793 -23.53 -18.01 21.61
N TYR A 794 -23.74 -17.54 20.37
CA TYR A 794 -24.39 -16.26 20.11
C TYR A 794 -25.89 -16.39 19.88
N LEU A 795 -26.45 -17.60 19.84
CA LEU A 795 -27.87 -17.81 19.55
C LEU A 795 -28.78 -17.33 20.71
N PRO A 796 -29.93 -16.68 20.43
CA PRO A 796 -30.92 -16.34 21.44
C PRO A 796 -31.57 -17.59 22.04
N ARG A 797 -31.62 -17.68 23.38
CA ARG A 797 -32.36 -18.74 24.09
C ARG A 797 -33.58 -18.15 24.79
N LEU A 798 -34.72 -18.82 24.66
CA LEU A 798 -35.92 -18.51 25.44
C LEU A 798 -35.77 -19.05 26.88
N GLN A 799 -36.32 -18.32 27.86
CA GLN A 799 -36.24 -18.68 29.27
C GLN A 799 -36.96 -20.01 29.53
N ASN A 800 -36.26 -20.99 30.12
CA ASN A 800 -36.70 -22.37 30.40
C ASN A 800 -36.68 -23.36 29.23
N SER A 801 -35.91 -23.11 28.17
CA SER A 801 -35.76 -24.04 27.05
C SER A 801 -35.16 -25.39 27.50
N ILE A 802 -35.89 -26.48 27.26
CA ILE A 802 -35.45 -27.87 27.46
C ILE A 802 -34.95 -28.37 26.09
N VAL A 803 -33.80 -27.86 25.64
CA VAL A 803 -33.22 -28.32 24.36
C VAL A 803 -32.62 -29.71 24.57
N SER A 804 -32.93 -30.63 23.67
CA SER A 804 -32.40 -32.00 23.64
C SER A 804 -30.87 -32.00 23.56
N ASP A 805 -30.22 -32.88 24.34
CA ASP A 805 -28.76 -33.09 24.35
C ASP A 805 -28.25 -33.77 23.05
N ARG A 806 -29.17 -34.28 22.22
CA ARG A 806 -28.85 -34.86 20.91
C ARG A 806 -28.85 -33.78 19.83
N ASN A 807 -27.65 -33.35 19.45
CA ASN A 807 -27.42 -32.40 18.36
C ASN A 807 -26.67 -33.10 17.20
N HIS A 808 -27.20 -33.01 15.98
CA HIS A 808 -26.50 -33.38 14.77
C HIS A 808 -26.07 -32.12 14.02
N VAL A 809 -24.79 -32.06 13.66
CA VAL A 809 -24.20 -30.98 12.86
C VAL A 809 -24.25 -31.40 11.39
N PHE A 810 -25.08 -30.73 10.59
CA PHE A 810 -25.14 -30.98 9.15
C PHE A 810 -23.89 -30.45 8.45
N ALA A 811 -23.51 -29.20 8.76
CA ALA A 811 -22.33 -28.56 8.21
C ALA A 811 -21.74 -27.51 9.16
N GLN A 812 -20.43 -27.31 9.09
CA GLN A 812 -19.70 -26.36 9.93
C GLN A 812 -18.54 -25.71 9.16
N VAL A 813 -18.50 -24.39 9.16
CA VAL A 813 -17.39 -23.58 8.63
C VAL A 813 -16.65 -23.00 9.82
N GLU A 814 -15.37 -23.33 9.96
CA GLU A 814 -14.51 -22.90 11.06
C GLU A 814 -13.42 -21.95 10.58
N CYS A 815 -13.13 -20.93 11.37
CA CYS A 815 -12.07 -19.96 11.13
C CYS A 815 -11.16 -19.87 12.36
N GLU A 816 -9.92 -20.34 12.25
CA GLU A 816 -8.91 -20.31 13.31
C GLU A 816 -7.88 -19.19 13.07
N ARG A 817 -7.64 -18.38 14.11
CA ARG A 817 -6.71 -17.24 14.06
C ARG A 817 -5.56 -17.41 15.04
N GLY A 818 -4.35 -17.01 14.62
CA GLY A 818 -3.17 -16.95 15.48
C GLY A 818 -2.35 -18.23 15.61
N ARG A 819 -2.68 -19.29 14.84
CA ARG A 819 -1.84 -20.49 14.70
C ARG A 819 -0.79 -20.30 13.60
N ALA A 820 0.44 -20.78 13.85
CA ALA A 820 1.53 -20.71 12.88
C ALA A 820 1.22 -21.53 11.61
N GLU A 821 1.57 -20.99 10.44
CA GLU A 821 1.32 -21.59 9.11
C GLU A 821 2.07 -22.93 8.84
N HIS A 822 2.69 -23.53 9.86
CA HIS A 822 3.46 -24.76 9.74
C HIS A 822 2.60 -26.03 9.57
N ASP A 823 1.29 -25.96 9.86
CA ASP A 823 0.37 -27.07 9.62
C ASP A 823 -0.30 -26.90 8.25
N SER A 824 0.20 -27.67 7.27
CA SER A 824 -0.29 -27.69 5.90
C SER A 824 -1.66 -28.38 5.80
N PHE A 825 -2.73 -27.73 6.26
CA PHE A 825 -4.09 -28.11 5.87
C PHE A 825 -4.53 -27.19 4.72
N SER A 826 -4.60 -27.77 3.52
CA SER A 826 -5.39 -27.25 2.39
C SER A 826 -6.87 -27.23 2.76
N LEU A 827 -7.72 -26.56 1.96
CA LEU A 827 -9.19 -26.74 1.98
C LEU A 827 -9.50 -28.20 2.32
N SER A 828 -10.15 -28.44 3.46
CA SER A 828 -10.11 -29.75 4.12
C SER A 828 -10.96 -30.82 3.42
N LEU A 829 -11.82 -30.43 2.47
CA LEU A 829 -12.69 -31.33 1.71
C LEU A 829 -12.75 -30.90 0.24
N ASP A 830 -12.37 -31.79 -0.66
CA ASP A 830 -12.59 -31.63 -2.10
C ASP A 830 -14.11 -31.56 -2.42
N PRO A 831 -14.53 -30.87 -3.48
CA PRO A 831 -15.96 -30.75 -3.82
C PRO A 831 -16.67 -32.10 -3.98
N GLU A 832 -15.98 -33.11 -4.49
CA GLU A 832 -16.51 -34.47 -4.63
C GLU A 832 -16.75 -35.15 -3.27
N ASP A 833 -15.84 -34.94 -2.31
CA ASP A 833 -16.00 -35.45 -0.94
C ASP A 833 -17.13 -34.74 -0.18
N ARG A 834 -17.31 -33.43 -0.39
CA ARG A 834 -18.45 -32.69 0.17
C ARG A 834 -19.75 -33.29 -0.33
N LEU A 835 -19.86 -33.53 -1.63
CA LEU A 835 -21.06 -34.12 -2.23
C LEU A 835 -21.32 -35.53 -1.69
N ARG A 836 -20.28 -36.37 -1.56
CA ARG A 836 -20.38 -37.70 -0.96
C ARG A 836 -20.92 -37.64 0.47
N ARG A 837 -20.38 -36.73 1.30
CA ARG A 837 -20.83 -36.56 2.68
C ARG A 837 -22.28 -36.07 2.77
N ARG A 838 -22.65 -35.08 1.95
CA ARG A 838 -24.04 -34.61 1.85
C ARG A 838 -25.00 -35.76 1.50
N GLN A 839 -24.63 -36.63 0.56
CA GLN A 839 -25.44 -37.80 0.17
C GLN A 839 -25.56 -38.86 1.27
N ASN A 840 -24.55 -38.96 2.14
CA ASN A 840 -24.50 -39.92 3.24
C ASN A 840 -25.04 -39.37 4.57
N GLU A 841 -25.55 -38.13 4.60
CA GLU A 841 -25.93 -37.43 5.84
C GLU A 841 -24.77 -37.34 6.87
N GLU A 842 -23.53 -37.28 6.36
CA GLU A 842 -22.31 -37.05 7.16
C GLU A 842 -22.06 -35.55 7.34
N SER A 843 -21.51 -35.14 8.49
CA SER A 843 -21.16 -33.75 8.76
C SER A 843 -20.10 -33.21 7.78
N VAL A 844 -20.40 -32.08 7.13
CA VAL A 844 -19.47 -31.37 6.24
C VAL A 844 -18.72 -30.30 7.04
N VAL A 845 -17.38 -30.37 7.10
CA VAL A 845 -16.56 -29.42 7.89
C VAL A 845 -15.48 -28.79 7.02
N GLU A 846 -15.49 -27.46 6.96
CA GLU A 846 -14.48 -26.67 6.24
C GLU A 846 -13.74 -25.74 7.21
N ILE A 847 -12.41 -25.86 7.26
CA ILE A 847 -11.57 -25.13 8.23
C ILE A 847 -10.65 -24.16 7.49
N PHE A 848 -10.78 -22.87 7.82
CA PHE A 848 -9.90 -21.79 7.38
C PHE A 848 -8.95 -21.43 8.52
N GLN A 849 -7.64 -21.37 8.25
CA GLN A 849 -6.65 -21.01 9.27
C GLN A 849 -5.77 -19.87 8.79
N THR A 850 -5.55 -18.87 9.65
CA THR A 850 -4.69 -17.72 9.37
C THR A 850 -3.75 -17.42 10.54
N GLY A 851 -2.52 -17.01 10.23
CA GLY A 851 -1.57 -16.50 11.22
C GLY A 851 -1.98 -15.15 11.82
N LEU A 852 -2.98 -14.47 11.24
CA LEU A 852 -3.49 -13.19 11.71
C LEU A 852 -4.32 -13.32 12.98
N ARG A 853 -3.86 -12.72 14.07
CA ARG A 853 -4.60 -12.59 15.32
C ARG A 853 -5.75 -11.58 15.23
N PHE A 854 -6.74 -11.68 16.12
CA PHE A 854 -7.80 -10.68 16.24
C PHE A 854 -7.23 -9.39 16.84
N PRO A 855 -7.37 -8.23 16.16
CA PRO A 855 -6.76 -6.99 16.58
C PRO A 855 -7.46 -6.41 17.82
N LEU A 856 -6.69 -6.08 18.84
CA LEU A 856 -7.17 -5.34 20.01
C LEU A 856 -6.93 -3.85 19.81
N LEU A 857 -7.94 -3.13 19.31
CA LEU A 857 -7.90 -1.68 19.18
C LEU A 857 -8.05 -1.00 20.54
N GLU A 858 -7.60 0.25 20.67
CA GLU A 858 -7.81 1.07 21.89
C GLU A 858 -9.30 1.32 22.19
N THR A 859 -10.16 1.19 21.17
CA THR A 859 -11.62 1.25 21.28
C THR A 859 -12.26 -0.08 21.66
N PHE A 860 -11.49 -1.17 21.65
CA PHE A 860 -11.97 -2.48 22.05
C PHE A 860 -11.85 -2.62 23.58
N PRO A 861 -12.87 -3.11 24.31
CA PRO A 861 -12.80 -3.20 25.76
C PRO A 861 -11.72 -4.21 26.21
N ASN A 862 -10.64 -3.70 26.81
CA ASN A 862 -9.51 -4.52 27.26
C ASN A 862 -9.87 -5.49 28.39
N SER A 863 -10.92 -5.19 29.17
CA SER A 863 -11.40 -6.03 30.26
C SER A 863 -12.34 -7.14 29.81
N LEU A 864 -12.74 -7.22 28.54
CA LEU A 864 -13.77 -8.16 28.08
C LEU A 864 -13.31 -9.62 28.16
N PHE A 865 -12.02 -9.88 27.90
CA PHE A 865 -11.44 -11.23 27.95
C PHE A 865 -10.30 -11.29 28.95
N GLU A 866 -10.38 -12.22 29.91
CA GLU A 866 -9.30 -12.49 30.85
C GLU A 866 -8.17 -13.26 30.14
N THR A 867 -7.11 -12.57 29.75
CA THR A 867 -5.93 -13.18 29.11
C THR A 867 -4.64 -12.84 29.88
N ASN A 868 -3.77 -13.83 30.06
CA ASN A 868 -2.60 -13.76 30.95
C ASN A 868 -1.29 -13.29 30.26
N ARG A 869 -1.37 -12.56 29.13
CA ARG A 869 -0.19 -12.03 28.43
C ARG A 869 -0.43 -10.61 27.92
N ASP A 870 0.63 -9.80 27.98
CA ASP A 870 0.68 -8.42 27.49
C ASP A 870 -0.03 -8.28 26.13
N HIS A 871 -1.02 -7.38 26.08
CA HIS A 871 -1.93 -7.10 24.97
C HIS A 871 -1.26 -6.67 23.65
N GLU A 872 0.06 -6.72 23.53
CA GLU A 872 0.80 -6.06 22.45
C GLU A 872 0.53 -6.66 21.06
N ASN A 873 0.06 -7.91 20.94
CA ASN A 873 0.00 -8.63 19.65
C ASN A 873 -1.37 -9.26 19.25
N GLY A 874 -2.49 -8.92 19.90
CA GLY A 874 -3.84 -9.40 19.54
C GLY A 874 -4.29 -10.74 20.16
N LEU A 875 -5.54 -11.16 19.90
CA LEU A 875 -6.19 -12.36 20.48
C LEU A 875 -6.21 -13.57 19.51
N ASP A 876 -5.97 -14.76 20.06
CA ASP A 876 -6.16 -16.03 19.36
C ASP A 876 -7.63 -16.50 19.53
N ILE A 877 -8.37 -16.55 18.43
CA ILE A 877 -9.80 -16.87 18.41
C ILE A 877 -10.10 -17.92 17.33
N SER A 878 -10.97 -18.87 17.65
CA SER A 878 -11.61 -19.76 16.70
C SER A 878 -13.10 -19.44 16.66
N ALA A 879 -13.66 -19.15 15.49
CA ALA A 879 -15.09 -18.88 15.31
C ALA A 879 -15.67 -19.82 14.25
N ALA A 880 -16.92 -20.20 14.39
CA ALA A 880 -17.59 -21.06 13.42
C ALA A 880 -19.05 -20.67 13.17
N LEU A 881 -19.49 -20.94 11.95
CA LEU A 881 -20.91 -21.01 11.59
C LEU A 881 -21.29 -22.48 11.45
N SER A 882 -22.38 -22.88 12.10
CA SER A 882 -22.86 -24.26 12.08
C SER A 882 -24.33 -24.34 11.69
N CYS A 883 -24.67 -25.30 10.84
CA CYS A 883 -26.03 -25.75 10.56
C CYS A 883 -26.32 -26.99 11.43
N ASN A 884 -27.23 -26.84 12.40
CA ASN A 884 -27.46 -27.83 13.45
C ASN A 884 -28.93 -28.24 13.54
N SER A 885 -29.19 -29.50 13.92
CA SER A 885 -30.55 -30.01 14.12
C SER A 885 -31.30 -29.32 15.26
N ARG A 886 -30.59 -28.76 16.24
CA ARG A 886 -31.20 -27.99 17.35
C ARG A 886 -31.96 -26.74 16.89
N MET A 887 -31.67 -26.24 15.68
CA MET A 887 -32.40 -25.11 15.10
C MET A 887 -33.91 -25.42 15.00
N LYS A 888 -34.28 -26.68 14.73
CA LYS A 888 -35.67 -27.15 14.74
C LYS A 888 -36.38 -26.79 16.05
N ASP A 889 -35.78 -27.15 17.17
CA ASP A 889 -36.36 -26.92 18.50
C ASP A 889 -36.50 -25.42 18.78
N HIS A 890 -35.51 -24.62 18.42
CA HIS A 890 -35.55 -23.16 18.59
C HIS A 890 -36.65 -22.50 17.74
N VAL A 891 -36.86 -22.94 16.50
CA VAL A 891 -37.94 -22.43 15.64
C VAL A 891 -39.31 -22.84 16.20
N LEU A 892 -39.47 -24.10 16.61
CA LEU A 892 -40.73 -24.60 17.17
C LEU A 892 -41.06 -23.94 18.51
N GLU A 893 -40.07 -23.70 19.37
CA GLU A 893 -40.24 -23.01 20.65
C GLU A 893 -40.72 -21.57 20.44
N LEU A 894 -40.11 -20.84 19.51
CA LEU A 894 -40.53 -19.49 19.16
C LEU A 894 -41.97 -19.49 18.60
N ARG A 895 -42.27 -20.39 17.67
CA ARG A 895 -43.62 -20.57 17.09
C ARG A 895 -44.67 -20.84 18.17
N ASN A 896 -44.41 -21.77 19.08
CA ASN A 896 -45.35 -22.16 20.14
C ASN A 896 -45.59 -21.00 21.12
N THR A 897 -44.54 -20.24 21.43
CA THR A 897 -44.61 -19.08 22.32
C THR A 897 -45.42 -17.94 21.70
N THR A 898 -45.27 -17.68 20.40
CA THR A 898 -45.90 -16.53 19.73
C THR A 898 -47.26 -16.80 19.12
N SER A 899 -47.59 -18.06 18.82
CA SER A 899 -48.83 -18.46 18.13
C SER A 899 -50.09 -17.83 18.76
N ARG A 900 -50.23 -17.92 20.09
CA ARG A 900 -51.41 -17.41 20.81
C ARG A 900 -51.45 -15.88 20.93
N LEU A 901 -50.33 -15.21 20.69
CA LEU A 901 -50.15 -13.77 20.88
C LEU A 901 -50.38 -12.98 19.59
N MET A 902 -50.24 -13.61 18.43
CA MET A 902 -50.40 -12.97 17.13
C MET A 902 -51.88 -12.77 16.73
N PRO A 903 -52.20 -11.74 15.92
CA PRO A 903 -53.53 -11.55 15.33
C PRO A 903 -53.98 -12.77 14.51
N LEU A 904 -55.28 -13.04 14.49
CA LEU A 904 -55.86 -14.22 13.81
C LEU A 904 -55.46 -14.30 12.32
N GLU A 905 -55.46 -13.16 11.63
CA GLU A 905 -55.18 -13.05 10.19
C GLU A 905 -53.78 -13.53 9.79
N GLU A 906 -52.77 -13.30 10.66
CA GLU A 906 -51.37 -13.68 10.38
C GLU A 906 -50.95 -14.98 11.07
N ARG A 907 -51.70 -15.40 12.10
CA ARG A 907 -51.34 -16.52 12.98
C ARG A 907 -51.16 -17.83 12.22
N GLU A 908 -52.09 -18.18 11.35
CA GLU A 908 -52.06 -19.44 10.61
C GLU A 908 -50.88 -19.49 9.64
N ALA A 909 -50.61 -18.37 8.95
CA ALA A 909 -49.49 -18.26 8.02
C ALA A 909 -48.14 -18.35 8.74
N VAL A 910 -47.94 -17.60 9.83
CA VAL A 910 -46.71 -17.67 10.62
C VAL A 910 -46.53 -19.06 11.23
N TYR A 911 -47.60 -19.68 11.71
CA TYR A 911 -47.53 -21.02 12.27
C TYR A 911 -47.11 -22.06 11.22
N SER A 912 -47.73 -22.02 10.03
CA SER A 912 -47.41 -22.90 8.91
C SER A 912 -45.97 -22.70 8.44
N ASP A 913 -45.57 -21.47 8.16
CA ASP A 913 -44.24 -21.14 7.62
C ASP A 913 -43.13 -21.54 8.60
N LEU A 914 -43.27 -21.25 9.89
CA LEU A 914 -42.28 -21.67 10.89
C LEU A 914 -42.25 -23.19 11.10
N SER A 915 -43.39 -23.88 10.93
CA SER A 915 -43.44 -25.35 10.99
C SER A 915 -42.69 -25.97 9.81
N GLN A 916 -42.89 -25.44 8.61
CA GLN A 916 -42.16 -25.85 7.41
C GLN A 916 -40.66 -25.57 7.55
N LEU A 917 -40.31 -24.37 8.03
CA LEU A 917 -38.91 -24.00 8.27
C LEU A 917 -38.22 -24.96 9.26
N ALA A 918 -38.91 -25.35 10.34
CA ALA A 918 -38.38 -26.29 11.31
C ALA A 918 -38.15 -27.71 10.74
N GLN A 919 -38.94 -28.14 9.75
CA GLN A 919 -38.77 -29.45 9.11
C GLN A 919 -37.45 -29.56 8.33
N HIS A 920 -36.91 -28.45 7.80
CA HIS A 920 -35.63 -28.46 7.11
C HIS A 920 -34.42 -28.81 8.01
N TYR A 921 -34.61 -28.78 9.33
CA TYR A 921 -33.58 -29.11 10.32
C TYR A 921 -33.87 -30.42 11.07
N SER A 922 -34.83 -31.24 10.62
CA SER A 922 -35.04 -32.58 11.19
C SER A 922 -33.91 -33.53 10.78
N PHE A 923 -33.44 -34.35 11.73
CA PHE A 923 -32.42 -35.37 11.48
C PHE A 923 -32.89 -36.72 12.04
N GLY A 924 -32.80 -37.77 11.22
CA GLY A 924 -33.23 -39.12 11.57
C GLY A 924 -34.76 -39.32 11.54
N TRP A 925 -35.18 -40.54 11.86
CA TRP A 925 -36.59 -40.89 12.03
C TRP A 925 -37.04 -40.51 13.44
N ASP A 926 -37.71 -39.36 13.57
CA ASP A 926 -38.52 -39.09 14.75
C ASP A 926 -39.71 -40.06 14.69
N GLU A 927 -39.67 -41.15 15.47
CA GLU A 927 -40.88 -41.92 15.77
C GLU A 927 -41.87 -40.96 16.41
N GLY A 928 -42.90 -40.59 15.64
CA GLY A 928 -43.90 -39.63 16.07
C GLY A 928 -44.47 -40.02 17.42
N SER A 929 -44.16 -39.24 18.46
CA SER A 929 -45.04 -39.13 19.61
C SER A 929 -46.23 -38.28 19.16
N ASP A 930 -47.12 -38.95 18.43
CA ASP A 930 -48.50 -38.55 18.23
C ASP A 930 -49.15 -38.49 19.63
N THR A 931 -48.94 -37.38 20.32
CA THR A 931 -49.73 -37.01 21.48
C THR A 931 -50.85 -36.14 20.94
N GLY A 932 -51.85 -36.81 20.36
CA GLY A 932 -53.16 -36.23 20.17
C GLY A 932 -53.70 -35.83 21.54
N GLU A 933 -53.67 -34.54 21.84
CA GLU A 933 -54.58 -33.94 22.80
C GLU A 933 -55.82 -33.46 22.02
N ASP A 934 -56.70 -34.42 21.72
CA ASP A 934 -58.14 -34.14 21.69
C ASP A 934 -58.59 -33.98 23.16
N ASP A 935 -58.80 -32.74 23.60
CA ASP A 935 -59.89 -32.30 24.53
C ASP A 935 -59.88 -30.78 24.75
#